data_AF-A0A7J0B9J8-F1
#
_entry.id   AF-A0A7J0B9J8-F1
#
_cell.length_a   1.000
_cell.length_b   1.000
_cell.length_c   1.000
_cell.angle_alpha   90.00
_cell.angle_beta   90.00
_cell.angle_gamma   90.00
#
_symmetry.space_group_name_H-M   'P 1'
#
loop_
_entity.id
_entity.type
_entity.pdbx_description
1 polymer ?
#
loop_
_entity_poly.entity_id
_entity_poly.type
_entity_poly.pdbx_seq_one_letter_code
_entity_poly.pdbx_strand_id
1 'polypeptide(L)'
;MDKNTLNGLLMMLAVFLIFMWLQPKHTDSDSNTESERTSQGAPVAALADSLSPTEHEWLVKNIVDNGVPETLSDSTRAYRLTQGPVNLTLAGDSIWGTVEVDGDKLAWGDITRGDIKKVGIDRQRKAIAAVKAMSESLGRYGKFSKFLGSSDSKVLLENDVLKLELSAKSGSITRAELKKYDTEYSSDETEKRKEKVVIFEGDRNRFNFQLPLPQPVETADLCFTPRQLNDSTVLMALDMGDGAYWGMEYTLPKGESYVVRLRIVQNAMADIVQSNARNLGIDWQQDLHRQEKGKMFEERNSGIYYKFAGGSVEHLSESKNDSEERQSKVRWIAFKNQFFSTVMIADRPFNTADFSSEVIKGQDYLKSMTAAAVVNDYDWNSGNPVNFHLFIGPNLYPLLSHLDKEVEAGEDLKMTKLIPLGWSLFRWINTGVIIPVFTFLGKFISNYGIIILLLTIFIKLVLFPLTYKSYKSQAKMRVLAPDIKAINDKYPGAENAMIRQQKTMALYSKAGASPMSGCLPMLLQMPILFAMFSFFPSCIELRGQSFLWAHDLSAPDAIISWSGNIPFITEYFGNHISLFCLLMTATNIIYTYINMQNQPSTMPGMKWMMYLMPLFFLVFFNNYAAGLSYYYFLSLLITIIQTYAFRYIIKEEDVRKAMAEASKKPRKKSGFMARLEEMQRQQQAMLREQQKQQQRGGKR
;
A
#
# COMPACT_ATOMS: atom_id res chain seq x y z
N MET A 1 -7.97 4.35 3.20
CA MET A 1 -8.75 5.10 2.19
C MET A 1 -8.07 6.42 2.07
N ASP A 2 -7.41 6.67 0.94
CA ASP A 2 -6.68 7.91 0.69
C ASP A 2 -7.59 9.11 0.96
N LYS A 3 -7.03 10.18 1.53
CA LYS A 3 -7.69 11.49 1.64
C LYS A 3 -8.28 11.89 0.29
N ASN A 4 -7.72 11.50 -0.86
CA ASN A 4 -8.31 11.81 -2.17
C ASN A 4 -9.53 10.95 -2.55
N THR A 5 -9.65 9.71 -2.08
CA THR A 5 -10.88 8.91 -2.24
C THR A 5 -11.95 9.39 -1.28
N LEU A 6 -11.56 9.73 -0.04
CA LEU A 6 -12.44 10.40 0.93
C LEU A 6 -12.84 11.78 0.44
N ASN A 7 -11.93 12.54 -0.18
CA ASN A 7 -12.19 13.83 -0.80
C ASN A 7 -12.99 13.67 -2.08
N GLY A 8 -12.84 12.61 -2.87
CA GLY A 8 -13.69 12.31 -4.03
C GLY A 8 -15.11 11.94 -3.60
N LEU A 9 -15.27 11.20 -2.50
CA LEU A 9 -16.55 10.88 -1.86
C LEU A 9 -17.16 12.09 -1.16
N LEU A 10 -16.36 12.87 -0.44
CA LEU A 10 -16.73 14.13 0.17
C LEU A 10 -16.97 15.18 -0.88
N MET A 11 -16.35 15.14 -2.07
CA MET A 11 -16.64 16.01 -3.21
C MET A 11 -17.88 15.51 -3.95
N MET A 12 -18.20 14.22 -3.98
CA MET A 12 -19.53 13.77 -4.44
C MET A 12 -20.63 14.25 -3.49
N LEU A 13 -20.40 14.13 -2.18
CA LEU A 13 -21.32 14.53 -1.13
C LEU A 13 -21.36 16.05 -0.97
N ALA A 14 -20.23 16.73 -1.18
CA ALA A 14 -20.09 18.18 -1.19
C ALA A 14 -20.51 18.77 -2.51
N VAL A 15 -20.42 18.14 -3.69
CA VAL A 15 -21.10 18.63 -4.90
C VAL A 15 -22.61 18.60 -4.68
N PHE A 16 -23.11 17.60 -3.94
CA PHE A 16 -24.50 17.58 -3.46
C PHE A 16 -24.85 18.70 -2.46
N LEU A 17 -23.89 19.21 -1.67
CA LEU A 17 -24.09 20.25 -0.64
C LEU A 17 -23.66 21.68 -1.07
N ILE A 18 -22.67 21.79 -1.96
CA ILE A 18 -22.06 23.01 -2.54
C ILE A 18 -23.00 23.56 -3.61
N PHE A 19 -23.74 22.71 -4.34
CA PHE A 19 -24.87 23.17 -5.16
C PHE A 19 -25.97 23.83 -4.32
N MET A 20 -25.99 23.57 -3.00
CA MET A 20 -26.89 24.21 -2.04
C MET A 20 -26.29 25.48 -1.42
N TRP A 21 -25.01 25.79 -1.65
CA TRP A 21 -24.23 26.76 -0.86
C TRP A 21 -23.33 27.70 -1.69
N LEU A 22 -23.56 27.89 -2.99
CA LEU A 22 -22.77 28.85 -3.79
C LEU A 22 -23.45 30.23 -3.88
N GLN A 23 -23.09 31.13 -2.96
CA GLN A 23 -22.93 32.57 -3.23
C GLN A 23 -21.48 32.97 -2.90
N PRO A 24 -20.77 33.70 -3.78
CA PRO A 24 -19.33 33.96 -3.59
C PRO A 24 -19.06 35.29 -2.88
N LYS A 25 -17.97 35.33 -2.10
CA LYS A 25 -17.22 36.55 -1.74
C LYS A 25 -15.72 36.30 -1.91
N HIS A 26 -15.04 37.28 -2.52
CA HIS A 26 -13.59 37.34 -2.75
C HIS A 26 -12.88 38.10 -1.64
N THR A 27 -11.60 37.77 -1.40
CA THR A 27 -10.59 38.66 -0.80
C THR A 27 -9.20 38.29 -1.29
N ASP A 28 -8.42 39.34 -1.58
CA ASP A 28 -7.06 39.38 -2.13
C ASP A 28 -5.96 39.10 -1.10
N SER A 29 -4.73 38.81 -1.59
CA SER A 29 -3.49 39.07 -0.85
C SER A 29 -2.30 39.28 -1.78
N ASP A 30 -1.61 40.41 -1.58
CA ASP A 30 -0.42 40.89 -2.30
C ASP A 30 0.93 40.38 -1.73
N SER A 31 1.90 40.31 -2.65
CA SER A 31 3.36 40.51 -2.62
C SER A 31 4.17 40.52 -1.30
N ASN A 32 5.37 39.92 -1.30
CA ASN A 32 6.67 40.63 -1.47
C ASN A 32 7.91 39.72 -1.30
N THR A 33 9.05 40.30 -1.66
CA THR A 33 10.22 39.77 -2.36
C THR A 33 11.46 39.56 -1.48
N GLU A 34 12.47 38.88 -2.06
CA GLU A 34 13.92 39.18 -2.06
C GLU A 34 14.93 38.50 -1.10
N SER A 35 15.97 37.96 -1.78
CA SER A 35 17.42 38.15 -1.55
C SER A 35 18.29 37.11 -0.81
N GLU A 36 19.10 36.45 -1.65
CA GLU A 36 20.48 35.94 -1.56
C GLU A 36 21.30 36.03 -0.25
N ARG A 37 22.12 34.99 0.01
CA ARG A 37 23.61 35.05 -0.06
C ARG A 37 24.32 33.70 0.12
N THR A 38 25.32 33.52 -0.73
CA THR A 38 26.34 32.46 -0.79
C THR A 38 27.46 32.67 0.23
N SER A 39 28.08 31.59 0.71
CA SER A 39 29.54 31.53 0.87
C SER A 39 30.03 30.08 0.81
N GLN A 40 30.85 29.78 -0.19
CA GLN A 40 31.59 28.53 -0.35
C GLN A 40 32.96 28.69 0.33
N GLY A 41 33.30 27.74 1.21
CA GLY A 41 34.62 27.63 1.82
C GLY A 41 35.61 26.93 0.87
N ALA A 42 36.78 27.53 0.70
CA ALA A 42 37.89 26.97 -0.06
C ALA A 42 38.57 25.80 0.69
N PRO A 43 39.16 24.83 -0.03
CA PRO A 43 39.82 23.67 0.58
C PRO A 43 41.20 24.05 1.12
N VAL A 44 41.47 23.66 2.37
CA VAL A 44 42.79 23.76 3.00
C VAL A 44 43.67 22.64 2.45
N ALA A 45 44.83 23.02 1.90
CA ALA A 45 45.86 22.11 1.45
C ALA A 45 46.43 21.28 2.63
N ALA A 46 46.36 19.95 2.52
CA ALA A 46 46.92 19.03 3.50
C ALA A 46 48.44 18.91 3.33
N LEU A 47 49.18 19.26 4.39
CA LEU A 47 50.55 18.82 4.64
C LEU A 47 50.52 17.87 5.83
N ALA A 48 50.71 16.56 5.58
CA ALA A 48 51.43 15.60 6.44
C ALA A 48 51.28 14.18 5.85
N ASP A 49 52.32 13.70 5.16
CA ASP A 49 52.48 12.30 4.74
C ASP A 49 52.95 11.42 5.94
N SER A 50 52.27 11.54 7.09
CA SER A 50 52.51 10.72 8.29
C SER A 50 51.21 10.41 9.01
N LEU A 51 51.22 9.37 9.86
CA LEU A 51 50.12 9.18 10.81
C LEU A 51 50.13 10.36 11.81
N SER A 52 48.96 10.93 12.09
CA SER A 52 48.81 11.86 13.20
C SER A 52 49.01 11.14 14.54
N PRO A 53 49.27 11.86 15.65
CA PRO A 53 49.35 11.25 16.97
C PRO A 53 48.10 10.45 17.34
N THR A 54 46.93 10.95 16.97
CA THR A 54 45.65 10.28 17.21
C THR A 54 45.49 9.01 16.36
N GLU A 55 45.90 9.04 15.10
CA GLU A 55 45.89 7.85 14.22
C GLU A 55 46.88 6.78 14.72
N HIS A 56 48.02 7.19 15.30
CA HIS A 56 48.97 6.28 15.93
C HIS A 56 48.38 5.63 17.19
N GLU A 57 47.74 6.39 18.08
CA GLU A 57 47.08 5.84 19.26
C GLU A 57 45.98 4.84 18.87
N TRP A 58 45.20 5.15 17.84
CA TRP A 58 44.21 4.25 17.28
C TRP A 58 44.83 2.98 16.72
N LEU A 59 45.95 3.08 15.99
CA LEU A 59 46.68 1.93 15.47
C LEU A 59 47.17 1.01 16.60
N VAL A 60 47.75 1.57 17.66
CA VAL A 60 48.19 0.81 18.84
C VAL A 60 47.01 0.06 19.46
N LYS A 61 45.91 0.78 19.72
CA LYS A 61 44.70 0.18 20.29
C LYS A 61 44.15 -0.94 19.39
N ASN A 62 44.10 -0.73 18.09
CA ASN A 62 43.60 -1.71 17.13
C ASN A 62 44.48 -2.98 17.08
N ILE A 63 45.80 -2.86 17.19
CA ILE A 63 46.72 -4.02 17.26
C ILE A 63 46.49 -4.80 18.56
N VAL A 64 46.26 -4.12 19.69
CA VAL A 64 45.96 -4.79 20.97
C VAL A 64 44.60 -5.49 20.94
N ASP A 65 43.56 -4.80 20.47
CA ASP A 65 42.17 -5.28 20.54
C ASP A 65 41.87 -6.38 19.51
N ASN A 66 42.55 -6.36 18.36
CA ASN A 66 42.26 -7.28 17.23
C ASN A 66 43.44 -8.17 16.82
N GLY A 67 44.64 -7.97 17.40
CA GLY A 67 45.82 -8.78 17.10
C GLY A 67 45.85 -10.12 17.83
N VAL A 68 46.60 -11.08 17.27
CA VAL A 68 46.88 -12.36 17.91
C VAL A 68 47.96 -12.15 18.97
N PRO A 69 47.73 -12.54 20.24
CA PRO A 69 48.74 -12.45 21.28
C PRO A 69 49.87 -13.44 21.00
N GLU A 70 51.11 -12.99 21.07
CA GLU A 70 52.32 -13.80 20.92
C GLU A 70 53.29 -13.51 22.07
N THR A 71 54.13 -14.49 22.41
CA THR A 71 55.22 -14.31 23.38
C THR A 71 56.54 -14.35 22.61
N LEU A 72 57.30 -13.26 22.67
CA LEU A 72 58.59 -13.16 22.02
C LEU A 72 59.65 -14.01 22.75
N SER A 73 60.81 -14.22 22.12
CA SER A 73 61.89 -15.06 22.65
C SER A 73 62.45 -14.58 24.00
N ASP A 74 62.21 -13.33 24.36
CA ASP A 74 62.60 -12.68 25.62
C ASP A 74 61.46 -12.69 26.68
N SER A 75 60.39 -13.45 26.45
CA SER A 75 59.16 -13.47 27.28
C SER A 75 58.34 -12.18 27.26
N THR A 76 58.62 -11.24 26.36
CA THR A 76 57.80 -10.04 26.19
C THR A 76 56.48 -10.39 25.50
N ARG A 77 55.36 -9.90 26.04
CA ARG A 77 54.04 -10.05 25.42
C ARG A 77 53.93 -9.10 24.23
N ALA A 78 53.63 -9.66 23.08
CA ALA A 78 53.43 -8.93 21.83
C ALA A 78 52.05 -9.23 21.24
N TYR A 79 51.61 -8.37 20.33
CA TYR A 79 50.37 -8.54 19.58
C TYR A 79 50.68 -8.39 18.10
N ARG A 80 50.39 -9.43 17.32
CA ARG A 80 50.57 -9.42 15.86
C ARG A 80 49.22 -9.21 15.17
N LEU A 81 49.12 -8.15 14.38
CA LEU A 81 47.98 -7.85 13.53
C LEU A 81 48.37 -8.10 12.07
N THR A 82 47.68 -9.03 11.42
CA THR A 82 47.82 -9.30 9.98
C THR A 82 46.47 -9.11 9.31
N GLN A 83 46.35 -8.10 8.44
CA GLN A 83 45.12 -7.81 7.71
C GLN A 83 45.43 -7.25 6.32
N GLY A 84 45.02 -7.98 5.28
CA GLY A 84 45.30 -7.62 3.89
C GLY A 84 46.80 -7.39 3.65
N PRO A 85 47.21 -6.23 3.12
CA PRO A 85 48.63 -5.93 2.87
C PRO A 85 49.43 -5.60 4.13
N VAL A 86 48.79 -5.43 5.30
CA VAL A 86 49.46 -4.95 6.52
C VAL A 86 49.75 -6.11 7.46
N ASN A 87 51.00 -6.21 7.90
CA ASN A 87 51.45 -7.12 8.94
C ASN A 87 52.31 -6.35 9.95
N LEU A 88 51.74 -6.02 11.11
CA LEU A 88 52.39 -5.23 12.16
C LEU A 88 52.37 -5.98 13.48
N THR A 89 53.45 -5.86 14.24
CA THR A 89 53.60 -6.40 15.59
C THR A 89 53.86 -5.25 16.55
N LEU A 90 53.14 -5.24 17.67
CA LEU A 90 53.31 -4.31 18.78
C LEU A 90 53.90 -5.06 19.98
N ALA A 91 54.97 -4.55 20.58
CA ALA A 91 55.40 -4.90 21.93
C ALA A 91 55.86 -3.65 22.69
N GLY A 92 55.33 -3.45 23.90
CA GLY A 92 55.45 -2.16 24.57
C GLY A 92 54.90 -1.04 23.69
N ASP A 93 55.71 -0.01 23.45
CA ASP A 93 55.38 1.13 22.57
C ASP A 93 55.92 0.99 21.14
N SER A 94 56.60 -0.12 20.83
CA SER A 94 57.27 -0.31 19.54
C SER A 94 56.39 -1.09 18.56
N ILE A 95 56.18 -0.52 17.37
CA ILE A 95 55.52 -1.18 16.24
C ILE A 95 56.56 -1.49 15.15
N TRP A 96 56.59 -2.72 14.67
CA TRP A 96 57.39 -3.13 13.51
C TRP A 96 56.64 -4.12 12.64
N GLY A 97 57.16 -4.39 11.44
CA GLY A 97 56.54 -5.32 10.50
C GLY A 97 56.66 -4.82 9.07
N THR A 98 55.72 -5.24 8.22
CA THR A 98 55.73 -4.94 6.78
C THR A 98 54.36 -4.52 6.27
N VAL A 99 54.35 -3.63 5.27
CA VAL A 99 53.18 -3.28 4.47
C VAL A 99 53.47 -3.62 3.01
N GLU A 100 52.62 -4.41 2.38
CA GLU A 100 52.74 -4.78 0.98
C GLU A 100 52.09 -3.72 0.08
N VAL A 101 52.86 -3.19 -0.88
CA VAL A 101 52.40 -2.17 -1.83
C VAL A 101 52.92 -2.52 -3.21
N ASP A 102 52.03 -2.57 -4.20
CA ASP A 102 52.36 -2.91 -5.60
C ASP A 102 53.14 -4.24 -5.75
N GLY A 103 52.95 -5.19 -4.82
CA GLY A 103 53.62 -6.50 -4.79
C GLY A 103 54.95 -6.55 -4.02
N ASP A 104 55.45 -5.41 -3.51
CA ASP A 104 56.67 -5.32 -2.71
C ASP A 104 56.35 -5.17 -1.21
N LYS A 105 57.08 -5.89 -0.34
CA LYS A 105 56.95 -5.77 1.13
C LYS A 105 57.88 -4.67 1.67
N LEU A 106 57.29 -3.59 2.16
CA LEU A 106 58.00 -2.45 2.73
C LEU A 106 58.05 -2.56 4.26
N ALA A 107 59.23 -2.40 4.86
CA ALA A 107 59.35 -2.41 6.31
C ALA A 107 58.69 -1.18 6.94
N TRP A 108 57.89 -1.37 8.00
CA TRP A 108 57.19 -0.28 8.69
C TRP A 108 58.14 0.81 9.23
N GLY A 109 59.33 0.40 9.69
CA GLY A 109 60.37 1.32 10.13
C GLY A 109 60.94 2.19 9.01
N ASP A 110 60.93 1.72 7.76
CA ASP A 110 61.40 2.50 6.60
C ASP A 110 60.30 3.45 6.09
N ILE A 111 59.02 3.05 6.22
CA ILE A 111 57.84 3.87 5.93
C ILE A 111 57.73 5.05 6.90
N THR A 112 57.89 4.81 8.21
CA THR A 112 57.73 5.84 9.25
C THR A 112 58.91 6.82 9.32
N ARG A 113 60.13 6.37 8.98
CA ARG A 113 61.32 7.24 8.91
C ARG A 113 61.40 8.09 7.64
N GLY A 114 60.55 7.83 6.64
CA GLY A 114 60.58 8.54 5.36
C GLY A 114 61.90 8.37 4.61
N ASP A 115 62.43 7.14 4.56
CA ASP A 115 63.63 6.84 3.76
C ASP A 115 63.26 6.80 2.26
N ILE A 116 63.11 8.00 1.68
CA ILE A 116 62.68 8.22 0.29
C ILE A 116 63.59 7.50 -0.72
N LYS A 117 64.86 7.26 -0.36
CA LYS A 117 65.82 6.56 -1.23
C LYS A 117 65.55 5.06 -1.35
N LYS A 118 64.89 4.46 -0.36
CA LYS A 118 64.56 3.01 -0.36
C LYS A 118 63.13 2.72 -0.80
N VAL A 119 62.19 3.59 -0.46
CA VAL A 119 60.75 3.31 -0.62
C VAL A 119 60.12 4.11 -1.77
N GLY A 120 60.57 5.34 -2.01
CA GLY A 120 59.91 6.28 -2.93
C GLY A 120 58.62 6.89 -2.36
N ILE A 121 58.36 8.17 -2.68
CA ILE A 121 57.27 8.96 -2.06
C ILE A 121 55.88 8.36 -2.34
N ASP A 122 55.61 7.92 -3.57
CA ASP A 122 54.31 7.37 -3.96
C ASP A 122 53.97 6.06 -3.21
N ARG A 123 54.95 5.15 -3.13
CA ARG A 123 54.79 3.88 -2.41
C ARG A 123 54.67 4.08 -0.90
N GLN A 124 55.42 5.04 -0.34
CA GLN A 124 55.28 5.41 1.08
C GLN A 124 53.87 5.94 1.38
N ARG A 125 53.31 6.80 0.50
CA ARG A 125 51.93 7.29 0.63
C ARG A 125 50.91 6.17 0.58
N LYS A 126 51.02 5.26 -0.39
CA LYS A 126 50.16 4.07 -0.49
C LYS A 126 50.25 3.19 0.76
N ALA A 127 51.44 2.99 1.31
CA ALA A 127 51.63 2.20 2.53
C ALA A 127 50.97 2.85 3.75
N ILE A 128 51.15 4.17 3.94
CA ILE A 128 50.52 4.92 5.03
C ILE A 128 49.00 4.92 4.86
N ALA A 129 48.49 5.15 3.65
CA ALA A 129 47.06 5.09 3.35
C ALA A 129 46.47 3.69 3.63
N ALA A 130 47.20 2.62 3.31
CA ALA A 130 46.78 1.25 3.62
C ALA A 130 46.67 1.01 5.13
N VAL A 131 47.62 1.52 5.93
CA VAL A 131 47.57 1.40 7.40
C VAL A 131 46.46 2.26 8.00
N LYS A 132 46.24 3.48 7.49
CA LYS A 132 45.10 4.32 7.90
C LYS A 132 43.77 3.64 7.62
N ALA A 133 43.56 3.18 6.39
CA ALA A 133 42.33 2.50 5.98
C ALA A 133 42.09 1.22 6.80
N MET A 134 43.14 0.43 7.06
CA MET A 134 43.04 -0.74 7.95
C MET A 134 42.63 -0.31 9.37
N SER A 135 43.29 0.69 9.96
CA SER A 135 42.99 1.18 11.31
C SER A 135 41.55 1.71 11.43
N GLU A 136 41.08 2.47 10.43
CA GLU A 136 39.69 2.93 10.34
C GLU A 136 38.72 1.75 10.22
N SER A 137 39.03 0.77 9.38
CA SER A 137 38.20 -0.43 9.21
C SER A 137 38.10 -1.27 10.49
N LEU A 138 39.20 -1.39 11.24
CA LEU A 138 39.23 -2.08 12.53
C LEU A 138 38.49 -1.30 13.61
N GLY A 139 38.61 0.03 13.59
CA GLY A 139 37.84 0.89 14.48
C GLY A 139 36.33 0.69 14.32
N ARG A 140 35.86 0.63 13.07
CA ARG A 140 34.42 0.51 12.75
C ARG A 140 33.89 -0.93 12.78
N TYR A 141 34.65 -1.91 12.30
CA TYR A 141 34.19 -3.30 12.11
C TYR A 141 34.85 -4.30 13.07
N GLY A 142 35.88 -3.90 13.81
CA GLY A 142 36.60 -4.78 14.74
C GLY A 142 37.02 -6.09 14.09
N LYS A 143 36.73 -7.20 14.77
CA LYS A 143 37.03 -8.57 14.30
C LYS A 143 36.31 -8.97 13.01
N PHE A 144 35.30 -8.22 12.56
CA PHE A 144 34.60 -8.45 11.30
C PHE A 144 35.25 -7.75 10.10
N SER A 145 36.25 -6.89 10.33
CA SER A 145 36.96 -6.16 9.27
C SER A 145 37.58 -7.08 8.20
N LYS A 146 37.92 -8.32 8.56
CA LYS A 146 38.43 -9.35 7.64
C LYS A 146 37.42 -9.80 6.57
N PHE A 147 36.13 -9.53 6.77
CA PHE A 147 35.08 -9.84 5.78
C PHE A 147 34.73 -8.63 4.91
N LEU A 148 35.43 -7.50 5.07
CA LEU A 148 35.30 -6.38 4.14
C LEU A 148 35.96 -6.74 2.82
N GLY A 149 35.32 -6.36 1.71
CA GLY A 149 35.79 -6.66 0.36
C GLY A 149 34.64 -6.67 -0.63
N SER A 150 34.88 -7.02 -1.88
CA SER A 150 33.83 -7.30 -2.86
C SER A 150 33.69 -8.81 -3.06
N SER A 151 32.48 -9.26 -3.37
CA SER A 151 32.19 -10.62 -3.80
C SER A 151 31.05 -10.56 -4.79
N ASP A 152 31.27 -11.10 -5.99
CA ASP A 152 30.23 -11.17 -7.03
C ASP A 152 29.48 -12.52 -6.98
N SER A 153 29.77 -13.35 -5.97
CA SER A 153 29.14 -14.66 -5.82
C SER A 153 27.65 -14.49 -5.44
N LYS A 154 26.81 -15.24 -6.16
CA LYS A 154 25.36 -15.27 -5.98
C LYS A 154 24.91 -16.71 -5.80
N VAL A 155 23.93 -16.92 -4.93
CA VAL A 155 23.28 -18.22 -4.71
C VAL A 155 21.84 -18.13 -5.16
N LEU A 156 21.38 -19.13 -5.90
CA LEU A 156 20.00 -19.27 -6.31
C LEU A 156 19.24 -20.18 -5.33
N LEU A 157 18.07 -19.75 -4.90
CA LEU A 157 17.14 -20.56 -4.11
C LEU A 157 15.73 -20.46 -4.72
N GLU A 158 15.13 -21.58 -5.12
CA GLU A 158 13.82 -21.56 -5.79
C GLU A 158 12.90 -22.71 -5.38
N ASN A 159 11.59 -22.46 -5.50
CA ASN A 159 10.53 -23.47 -5.41
C ASN A 159 9.53 -23.29 -6.57
N ASP A 160 8.28 -23.75 -6.43
CA ASP A 160 7.29 -23.72 -7.51
C ASP A 160 6.79 -22.29 -7.81
N VAL A 161 6.90 -21.38 -6.85
CA VAL A 161 6.28 -20.04 -6.91
C VAL A 161 7.27 -18.89 -6.78
N LEU A 162 8.42 -19.11 -6.15
CA LEU A 162 9.46 -18.12 -5.86
C LEU A 162 10.80 -18.54 -6.44
N LYS A 163 11.52 -17.56 -6.97
CA LYS A 163 12.93 -17.66 -7.34
C LYS A 163 13.70 -16.50 -6.72
N LEU A 164 14.65 -16.82 -5.87
CA LEU A 164 15.43 -15.88 -5.07
C LEU A 164 16.89 -15.92 -5.47
N GLU A 165 17.52 -14.75 -5.50
CA GLU A 165 18.97 -14.60 -5.60
C GLU A 165 19.50 -14.01 -4.31
N LEU A 166 20.48 -14.66 -3.69
CA LEU A 166 21.18 -14.20 -2.50
C LEU A 166 22.59 -13.77 -2.87
N SER A 167 22.98 -12.58 -2.43
CA SER A 167 24.32 -12.05 -2.70
C SER A 167 25.29 -12.39 -1.57
N ALA A 168 26.45 -12.95 -1.92
CA ALA A 168 27.55 -13.12 -0.98
C ALA A 168 28.10 -11.78 -0.48
N LYS A 169 27.92 -10.66 -1.19
CA LYS A 169 28.43 -9.34 -0.79
C LYS A 169 27.78 -8.77 0.47
N SER A 170 26.54 -9.16 0.75
CA SER A 170 25.72 -8.64 1.86
C SER A 170 25.03 -9.74 2.66
N GLY A 171 25.09 -10.99 2.18
CA GLY A 171 24.39 -12.13 2.76
C GLY A 171 22.86 -12.03 2.67
N SER A 172 22.33 -11.11 1.86
CA SER A 172 20.91 -10.81 1.77
C SER A 172 20.30 -11.24 0.43
N ILE A 173 18.96 -11.32 0.40
CA ILE A 173 18.19 -11.55 -0.83
C ILE A 173 18.23 -10.26 -1.65
N THR A 174 18.90 -10.31 -2.81
CA THR A 174 19.03 -9.17 -3.72
C THR A 174 18.03 -9.23 -4.87
N ARG A 175 17.41 -10.39 -5.14
CA ARG A 175 16.36 -10.50 -6.15
C ARG A 175 15.27 -11.46 -5.71
N ALA A 176 14.01 -11.08 -5.90
CA ALA A 176 12.87 -11.97 -5.68
C ALA A 176 11.88 -11.92 -6.85
N GLU A 177 11.73 -13.05 -7.53
CA GLU A 177 10.84 -13.22 -8.69
C GLU A 177 9.67 -14.15 -8.34
N LEU A 178 8.46 -13.72 -8.70
CA LEU A 178 7.24 -14.52 -8.56
C LEU A 178 6.96 -15.28 -9.86
N LYS A 179 7.24 -16.60 -9.87
CA LYS A 179 7.22 -17.44 -11.09
C LYS A 179 5.84 -17.52 -11.75
N LYS A 180 4.76 -17.38 -10.96
CA LYS A 180 3.36 -17.47 -11.40
C LYS A 180 2.79 -16.17 -11.98
N TYR A 181 3.51 -15.04 -11.92
CA TYR A 181 2.99 -13.74 -12.30
C TYR A 181 3.90 -13.07 -13.33
N ASP A 182 3.29 -12.49 -14.37
CA ASP A 182 3.98 -11.68 -15.37
C ASP A 182 3.73 -10.19 -15.09
N THR A 183 4.70 -9.30 -15.31
CA THR A 183 4.47 -7.85 -15.23
C THR A 183 3.59 -7.39 -16.39
N GLU A 184 2.72 -6.41 -16.14
CA GLU A 184 1.95 -5.74 -17.19
C GLU A 184 2.67 -4.47 -17.70
N TYR A 185 3.77 -4.10 -17.07
CA TYR A 185 4.64 -2.98 -17.42
C TYR A 185 5.95 -3.45 -18.07
N SER A 186 6.40 -2.70 -19.08
CA SER A 186 7.74 -2.80 -19.67
C SER A 186 8.31 -1.38 -19.79
N SER A 187 9.60 -1.21 -19.49
CA SER A 187 10.29 0.08 -19.64
C SER A 187 10.34 0.54 -21.10
N ASP A 188 10.37 -0.42 -22.03
CA ASP A 188 10.14 -0.20 -23.46
C ASP A 188 8.74 -0.70 -23.84
N GLU A 189 7.79 0.23 -23.96
CA GLU A 189 6.40 -0.08 -24.35
C GLU A 189 6.28 -0.53 -25.82
N THR A 190 7.34 -0.38 -26.64
CA THR A 190 7.35 -0.87 -28.03
C THR A 190 7.60 -2.37 -28.10
N GLU A 191 8.24 -2.95 -27.08
CA GLU A 191 8.47 -4.38 -26.96
C GLU A 191 7.33 -5.07 -26.20
N LYS A 192 6.50 -5.83 -26.91
CA LYS A 192 5.45 -6.66 -26.28
C LYS A 192 6.04 -7.96 -25.73
N ARG A 193 6.84 -7.88 -24.66
CA ARG A 193 7.32 -9.05 -23.91
C ARG A 193 6.57 -9.18 -22.59
N LYS A 194 6.31 -10.43 -22.20
CA LYS A 194 5.83 -10.75 -20.85
C LYS A 194 7.05 -11.11 -20.02
N GLU A 195 7.44 -10.23 -19.12
CA GLU A 195 8.48 -10.49 -18.14
C GLU A 195 7.85 -10.98 -16.83
N LYS A 196 8.61 -11.66 -15.99
CA LYS A 196 8.12 -12.11 -14.68
C LYS A 196 8.07 -10.95 -13.70
N VAL A 197 7.14 -11.00 -12.76
CA VAL A 197 7.09 -10.03 -11.66
C VAL A 197 8.35 -10.21 -10.80
N VAL A 198 9.18 -9.18 -10.76
CA VAL A 198 10.34 -9.07 -9.88
C VAL A 198 10.05 -8.00 -8.85
N ILE A 199 9.95 -8.39 -7.57
CA ILE A 199 9.54 -7.49 -6.48
C ILE A 199 10.62 -6.46 -6.16
N PHE A 200 11.88 -6.89 -6.24
CA PHE A 200 13.07 -6.06 -6.12
C PHE A 200 14.26 -6.79 -6.77
N GLU A 201 15.27 -6.02 -7.17
CA GLU A 201 16.49 -6.53 -7.79
C GLU A 201 17.71 -5.64 -7.47
N GLY A 202 18.87 -6.26 -7.25
CA GLY A 202 20.15 -5.56 -7.10
C GLY A 202 20.22 -4.73 -5.82
N ASP A 203 20.63 -3.47 -5.97
CA ASP A 203 20.80 -2.48 -4.90
C ASP A 203 19.48 -1.83 -4.44
N ARG A 204 18.38 -2.13 -5.14
CA ARG A 204 17.03 -1.63 -4.84
C ARG A 204 16.39 -2.33 -3.65
N ASN A 205 17.03 -3.33 -3.08
CA ASN A 205 16.66 -3.92 -1.82
C ASN A 205 17.90 -4.16 -0.96
N ARG A 206 17.84 -3.71 0.29
CA ARG A 206 18.91 -3.87 1.28
C ARG A 206 18.29 -4.40 2.56
N PHE A 207 18.64 -5.63 2.92
CA PHE A 207 18.43 -6.16 4.27
C PHE A 207 19.74 -6.06 5.03
N ASN A 208 19.74 -5.25 6.08
CA ASN A 208 20.92 -4.99 6.87
C ASN A 208 20.63 -5.22 8.35
N PHE A 209 21.48 -6.00 9.00
CA PHE A 209 21.43 -6.24 10.43
C PHE A 209 22.60 -5.51 11.08
N GLN A 210 22.30 -4.69 12.09
CA GLN A 210 23.27 -4.02 12.94
C GLN A 210 23.61 -4.93 14.10
N LEU A 211 24.78 -5.57 14.04
CA LEU A 211 25.20 -6.51 15.07
C LEU A 211 25.28 -5.83 16.44
N PRO A 212 24.83 -6.47 17.53
CA PRO A 212 24.75 -5.90 18.87
C PRO A 212 26.14 -5.83 19.52
N LEU A 213 26.88 -4.79 19.12
CA LEU A 213 28.22 -4.46 19.57
C LEU A 213 28.25 -3.00 20.05
N PRO A 214 29.23 -2.57 20.88
CA PRO A 214 29.34 -1.18 21.31
C PRO A 214 29.42 -0.19 20.14
N GLN A 215 30.10 -0.59 19.06
CA GLN A 215 29.96 0.01 17.74
C GLN A 215 29.25 -0.99 16.84
N PRO A 216 28.00 -0.74 16.43
CA PRO A 216 27.25 -1.67 15.61
C PRO A 216 27.95 -1.93 14.28
N VAL A 217 28.02 -3.20 13.91
CA VAL A 217 28.59 -3.64 12.64
C VAL A 217 27.47 -3.92 11.65
N GLU A 218 27.58 -3.33 10.47
CA GLU A 218 26.58 -3.44 9.40
C GLU A 218 26.82 -4.69 8.56
N THR A 219 25.90 -5.65 8.57
CA THR A 219 26.07 -6.89 7.78
C THR A 219 26.06 -6.64 6.28
N ALA A 220 25.38 -5.60 5.80
CA ALA A 220 25.34 -5.28 4.37
C ALA A 220 26.71 -4.91 3.79
N ASP A 221 27.68 -4.55 4.64
CA ASP A 221 29.05 -4.22 4.23
C ASP A 221 29.98 -5.44 4.21
N LEU A 222 29.55 -6.58 4.79
CA LEU A 222 30.35 -7.79 4.99
C LEU A 222 30.12 -8.85 3.89
N CYS A 223 31.20 -9.45 3.40
CA CYS A 223 31.16 -10.59 2.50
C CYS A 223 30.97 -11.91 3.25
N PHE A 224 29.92 -12.64 2.88
CA PHE A 224 29.57 -13.94 3.41
C PHE A 224 30.07 -15.08 2.53
N THR A 225 30.36 -16.20 3.15
CA THR A 225 30.62 -17.47 2.47
C THR A 225 29.32 -18.27 2.42
N PRO A 226 28.72 -18.48 1.23
CA PRO A 226 27.52 -19.30 1.10
C PRO A 226 27.82 -20.79 1.35
N ARG A 227 26.97 -21.46 2.12
CA ARG A 227 27.01 -22.88 2.42
C ARG A 227 25.63 -23.48 2.14
N GLN A 228 25.51 -24.28 1.08
CA GLN A 228 24.27 -25.00 0.80
C GLN A 228 24.11 -26.12 1.83
N LEU A 229 23.07 -26.06 2.68
CA LEU A 229 22.82 -27.08 3.70
C LEU A 229 21.97 -28.23 3.14
N ASN A 230 21.02 -27.90 2.25
CA ASN A 230 20.18 -28.84 1.49
C ASN A 230 19.52 -28.09 0.31
N ASP A 231 18.73 -28.78 -0.52
CA ASP A 231 18.06 -28.18 -1.70
C ASP A 231 17.22 -26.93 -1.41
N SER A 232 16.74 -26.76 -0.18
CA SER A 232 15.83 -25.68 0.23
C SER A 232 16.43 -24.68 1.20
N THR A 233 17.69 -24.89 1.62
CA THR A 233 18.32 -24.12 2.69
C THR A 233 19.75 -23.74 2.35
N VAL A 234 20.06 -22.45 2.48
CA VAL A 234 21.41 -21.88 2.34
C VAL A 234 21.76 -21.10 3.60
N LEU A 235 22.99 -21.28 4.08
CA LEU A 235 23.58 -20.49 5.15
C LEU A 235 24.59 -19.50 4.56
N MET A 236 24.37 -18.21 4.76
CA MET A 236 25.35 -17.16 4.50
C MET A 236 26.19 -16.98 5.77
N ALA A 237 27.42 -17.50 5.80
CA ALA A 237 28.26 -17.55 7.00
C ALA A 237 29.45 -16.58 6.97
N LEU A 238 29.73 -15.98 8.12
CA LEU A 238 30.99 -15.30 8.45
C LEU A 238 31.80 -16.24 9.34
N ASP A 239 32.83 -16.87 8.77
CA ASP A 239 33.66 -17.84 9.47
C ASP A 239 34.73 -17.14 10.31
N MET A 240 34.59 -17.23 11.64
CA MET A 240 35.52 -16.59 12.55
C MET A 240 36.80 -17.39 12.77
N GLY A 241 36.87 -18.66 12.33
CA GLY A 241 37.93 -19.61 12.66
C GLY A 241 37.54 -20.51 13.84
N ASP A 242 38.25 -21.64 13.98
CA ASP A 242 38.10 -22.59 15.11
C ASP A 242 36.65 -23.07 15.35
N GLY A 243 35.86 -23.15 14.28
CA GLY A 243 34.45 -23.58 14.31
C GLY A 243 33.46 -22.50 14.76
N ALA A 244 33.93 -21.30 15.13
CA ALA A 244 33.07 -20.18 15.48
C ALA A 244 32.56 -19.45 14.22
N TYR A 245 31.29 -19.07 14.21
CA TYR A 245 30.69 -18.35 13.09
C TYR A 245 29.45 -17.57 13.50
N TRP A 246 29.12 -16.58 12.68
CA TRP A 246 27.82 -15.93 12.65
C TRP A 246 27.23 -16.04 11.24
N GLY A 247 25.92 -16.18 11.09
CA GLY A 247 25.34 -16.27 9.76
C GLY A 247 23.83 -16.11 9.68
N MET A 248 23.37 -16.00 8.44
CA MET A 248 21.96 -15.93 8.07
C MET A 248 21.56 -17.19 7.31
N GLU A 249 20.71 -18.01 7.92
CA GLU A 249 20.16 -19.22 7.32
C GLU A 249 18.82 -18.90 6.66
N TYR A 250 18.76 -19.02 5.34
CA TYR A 250 17.56 -18.85 4.54
C TYR A 250 17.00 -20.23 4.15
N THR A 251 15.75 -20.50 4.52
CA THR A 251 15.01 -21.69 4.09
C THR A 251 13.80 -21.28 3.25
N LEU A 252 13.75 -21.74 2.00
CA LEU A 252 12.58 -21.63 1.13
C LEU A 252 11.91 -23.01 1.02
N PRO A 253 10.77 -23.24 1.71
CA PRO A 253 10.09 -24.53 1.65
C PRO A 253 9.74 -24.94 0.23
N LYS A 254 9.86 -26.24 -0.07
CA LYS A 254 9.39 -26.83 -1.34
C LYS A 254 7.87 -26.68 -1.48
N GLY A 255 7.36 -26.69 -2.71
CA GLY A 255 5.94 -26.50 -3.00
C GLY A 255 5.57 -25.03 -3.27
N GLU A 256 4.30 -24.70 -3.08
CA GLU A 256 3.73 -23.37 -3.35
C GLU A 256 3.82 -22.39 -2.16
N SER A 257 4.99 -22.29 -1.53
CA SER A 257 5.20 -21.37 -0.40
C SER A 257 5.81 -20.03 -0.84
N TYR A 258 5.19 -18.93 -0.40
CA TYR A 258 5.70 -17.57 -0.54
C TYR A 258 6.46 -17.07 0.69
N VAL A 259 6.71 -17.93 1.68
CA VAL A 259 7.35 -17.57 2.95
C VAL A 259 8.76 -18.13 3.00
N VAL A 260 9.74 -17.23 3.07
CA VAL A 260 11.14 -17.56 3.34
C VAL A 260 11.37 -17.47 4.85
N ARG A 261 11.88 -18.55 5.46
CA ARG A 261 12.33 -18.49 6.86
C ARG A 261 13.77 -17.97 6.88
N LEU A 262 14.01 -16.93 7.66
CA LEU A 262 15.33 -16.37 7.90
C LEU A 262 15.67 -16.55 9.38
N ARG A 263 16.72 -17.32 9.66
CA ARG A 263 17.22 -17.53 11.02
C ARG A 263 18.60 -16.92 11.15
N ILE A 264 18.79 -16.11 12.19
CA ILE A 264 20.14 -15.69 12.58
C ILE A 264 20.73 -16.85 13.38
N VAL A 265 21.84 -17.39 12.90
CA VAL A 265 22.52 -18.54 13.53
C VAL A 265 23.94 -18.16 13.91
N GLN A 266 24.41 -18.71 15.02
CA GLN A 266 25.77 -18.45 15.48
C GLN A 266 26.31 -19.61 16.32
N ASN A 267 27.63 -19.72 16.36
CA ASN A 267 28.32 -20.70 17.19
C ASN A 267 29.57 -20.07 17.80
N ALA A 268 29.78 -20.27 19.11
CA ALA A 268 30.95 -19.81 19.86
C ALA A 268 31.30 -18.31 19.66
N MET A 269 30.30 -17.44 19.43
CA MET A 269 30.54 -16.02 19.16
C MET A 269 30.72 -15.17 20.42
N ALA A 270 30.15 -15.58 21.56
CA ALA A 270 30.22 -14.82 22.81
C ALA A 270 31.67 -14.50 23.22
N ASP A 271 32.56 -15.48 23.16
CA ASP A 271 33.99 -15.33 23.51
C ASP A 271 34.77 -14.48 22.48
N ILE A 272 34.27 -14.42 21.24
CA ILE A 272 34.89 -13.65 20.17
C ILE A 272 34.51 -12.18 20.29
N VAL A 273 33.21 -11.87 20.42
CA VAL A 273 32.72 -10.50 20.42
C VAL A 273 32.85 -9.81 21.78
N GLN A 274 32.75 -10.57 22.88
CA GLN A 274 32.83 -10.08 24.26
C GLN A 274 31.95 -8.84 24.51
N SER A 275 30.74 -8.83 23.92
CA SER A 275 29.79 -7.71 23.97
C SER A 275 28.60 -8.04 24.87
N ASN A 276 28.21 -7.06 25.69
CA ASN A 276 26.98 -7.09 26.48
C ASN A 276 25.79 -6.40 25.80
N ALA A 277 25.99 -5.80 24.62
CA ALA A 277 24.90 -5.19 23.87
C ALA A 277 23.92 -6.27 23.40
N ARG A 278 22.62 -5.94 23.43
CA ARG A 278 21.52 -6.88 23.11
C ARG A 278 20.58 -6.37 22.03
N ASN A 279 20.83 -5.16 21.54
CA ASN A 279 20.00 -4.49 20.55
C ASN A 279 20.49 -4.88 19.16
N LEU A 280 19.82 -5.83 18.53
CA LEU A 280 19.99 -6.11 17.12
C LEU A 280 19.18 -5.08 16.33
N GLY A 281 19.86 -4.16 15.66
CA GLY A 281 19.20 -3.22 14.74
C GLY A 281 18.95 -3.87 13.40
N ILE A 282 17.91 -3.43 12.71
CA ILE A 282 17.46 -3.94 11.42
C ILE A 282 17.15 -2.73 10.57
N ASP A 283 17.88 -2.59 9.48
CA ASP A 283 17.65 -1.55 8.48
C ASP A 283 17.22 -2.26 7.19
N TRP A 284 15.96 -2.04 6.82
CA TRP A 284 15.38 -2.58 5.61
C TRP A 284 14.98 -1.45 4.67
N GLN A 285 15.59 -1.45 3.48
CA GLN A 285 15.25 -0.54 2.39
C GLN A 285 14.77 -1.33 1.18
N GLN A 286 13.71 -0.86 0.53
CA GLN A 286 13.23 -1.40 -0.74
C GLN A 286 12.64 -0.28 -1.61
N ASP A 287 13.10 -0.20 -2.86
CA ASP A 287 12.43 0.58 -3.89
C ASP A 287 11.33 -0.27 -4.54
N LEU A 288 10.08 0.20 -4.53
CA LEU A 288 8.96 -0.48 -5.16
C LEU A 288 9.05 -0.34 -6.67
N HIS A 289 9.39 -1.45 -7.34
CA HIS A 289 9.35 -1.55 -8.80
C HIS A 289 7.90 -1.54 -9.30
N ARG A 290 7.66 -0.79 -10.38
CA ARG A 290 6.35 -0.71 -11.05
C ARG A 290 6.05 -2.01 -11.79
N GLN A 291 4.86 -2.55 -11.55
CA GLN A 291 4.39 -3.80 -12.18
C GLN A 291 3.20 -3.57 -13.12
N GLU A 292 2.53 -2.42 -13.01
CA GLU A 292 1.28 -2.14 -13.70
C GLU A 292 1.40 -0.96 -14.67
N LYS A 293 0.62 -1.00 -15.76
CA LYS A 293 0.55 0.14 -16.70
C LYS A 293 0.04 1.41 -16.03
N GLY A 294 -0.87 1.28 -15.07
CA GLY A 294 -1.46 2.40 -14.34
C GLY A 294 -0.58 2.89 -13.17
N LYS A 295 0.54 3.59 -13.44
CA LYS A 295 1.49 4.04 -12.41
C LYS A 295 0.82 4.76 -11.24
N MET A 296 -0.01 5.76 -11.53
CA MET A 296 -0.69 6.57 -10.50
C MET A 296 -1.58 5.73 -9.58
N PHE A 297 -2.22 4.70 -10.13
CA PHE A 297 -3.12 3.83 -9.37
C PHE A 297 -2.33 2.85 -8.50
N GLU A 298 -1.27 2.27 -9.06
CA GLU A 298 -0.35 1.39 -8.33
C GLU A 298 0.33 2.13 -7.17
N GLU A 299 0.85 3.34 -7.42
CA GLU A 299 1.50 4.18 -6.43
C GLU A 299 0.58 4.54 -5.25
N ARG A 300 -0.66 4.96 -5.55
CA ARG A 300 -1.68 5.34 -4.55
C ARG A 300 -2.22 4.17 -3.74
N ASN A 301 -2.00 2.95 -4.21
CA ASN A 301 -2.32 1.72 -3.50
C ASN A 301 -1.05 1.03 -2.99
N SER A 302 0.07 1.75 -2.88
CA SER A 302 1.32 1.24 -2.34
C SER A 302 1.72 2.01 -1.09
N GLY A 303 2.19 1.33 -0.05
CA GLY A 303 2.54 1.98 1.23
C GLY A 303 3.20 1.04 2.22
N ILE A 304 3.71 1.63 3.31
CA ILE A 304 4.21 0.87 4.46
C ILE A 304 3.04 0.55 5.38
N TYR A 305 2.88 -0.72 5.71
CA TYR A 305 1.90 -1.22 6.67
C TYR A 305 2.65 -1.91 7.80
N TYR A 306 2.15 -1.83 9.02
CA TYR A 306 2.74 -2.52 10.15
C TYR A 306 1.67 -2.90 11.16
N LYS A 307 1.96 -3.91 11.99
CA LYS A 307 1.06 -4.34 13.06
C LYS A 307 1.73 -4.20 14.41
N PHE A 308 1.06 -3.57 15.36
CA PHE A 308 1.47 -3.63 16.76
C PHE A 308 1.30 -5.04 17.33
N ALA A 309 2.24 -5.49 18.15
CA ALA A 309 2.10 -6.72 18.92
C ALA A 309 0.86 -6.61 19.83
N GLY A 310 -0.05 -7.57 19.72
CA GLY A 310 -1.37 -7.58 20.39
C GLY A 310 -2.38 -6.56 19.85
N GLY A 311 -2.02 -5.74 18.87
CA GLY A 311 -2.79 -4.56 18.47
C GLY A 311 -3.46 -4.60 17.09
N SER A 312 -3.70 -3.40 16.55
CA SER A 312 -4.23 -3.17 15.20
C SER A 312 -3.11 -3.05 14.15
N VAL A 313 -3.54 -3.15 12.89
CA VAL A 313 -2.71 -2.85 11.72
C VAL A 313 -2.86 -1.36 11.42
N GLU A 314 -1.73 -0.68 11.28
CA GLU A 314 -1.62 0.72 10.86
C GLU A 314 -0.79 0.82 9.57
N HIS A 315 -0.76 2.02 8.99
CA HIS A 315 -0.10 2.29 7.72
C HIS A 315 0.27 3.76 7.61
N LEU A 316 1.34 4.03 6.87
CA LEU A 316 1.69 5.37 6.41
C LEU A 316 0.79 5.77 5.25
N SER A 317 0.77 7.06 4.93
CA SER A 317 0.04 7.60 3.80
C SER A 317 0.49 6.98 2.47
N GLU A 318 -0.47 6.43 1.73
CA GLU A 318 -0.21 5.83 0.41
C GLU A 318 -0.12 6.87 -0.72
N SER A 319 -0.38 8.15 -0.47
CA SER A 319 -0.55 9.15 -1.54
C SER A 319 0.38 10.36 -1.45
N LYS A 320 1.26 10.39 -0.45
CA LYS A 320 2.31 11.39 -0.29
C LYS A 320 3.50 10.80 0.45
N ASN A 321 4.58 11.56 0.52
CA ASN A 321 5.67 11.27 1.43
C ASN A 321 5.15 11.28 2.88
N ASP A 322 5.64 10.33 3.66
CA ASP A 322 5.26 10.16 5.06
C ASP A 322 6.40 9.49 5.81
N SER A 323 6.56 9.87 7.06
CA SER A 323 7.48 9.23 7.99
C SER A 323 6.85 9.16 9.37
N GLU A 324 7.15 8.10 10.11
CA GLU A 324 6.64 7.89 11.46
C GLU A 324 7.70 7.18 12.30
N GLU A 325 7.94 7.71 13.50
CA GLU A 325 8.71 7.02 14.53
C GLU A 325 7.74 6.24 15.43
N ARG A 326 8.04 4.97 15.73
CA ARG A 326 7.22 4.12 16.61
C ARG A 326 8.04 3.52 17.74
N GLN A 327 7.82 4.07 18.93
CA GLN A 327 8.38 3.61 20.19
C GLN A 327 7.51 2.52 20.85
N SER A 328 6.97 1.60 20.05
CA SER A 328 6.03 0.56 20.51
C SER A 328 6.30 -0.75 19.80
N LYS A 329 5.94 -1.86 20.45
CA LYS A 329 6.23 -3.20 19.94
C LYS A 329 5.48 -3.48 18.64
N VAL A 330 6.21 -3.79 17.57
CA VAL A 330 5.68 -4.15 16.25
C VAL A 330 5.89 -5.63 15.98
N ARG A 331 4.87 -6.34 15.52
CA ARG A 331 4.93 -7.77 15.17
C ARG A 331 5.49 -8.00 13.77
N TRP A 332 5.02 -7.20 12.82
CA TRP A 332 5.44 -7.31 11.43
C TRP A 332 5.41 -5.95 10.74
N ILE A 333 6.27 -5.82 9.73
CA ILE A 333 6.45 -4.64 8.88
C ILE A 333 6.26 -5.10 7.44
N ALA A 334 5.49 -4.37 6.64
CA ALA A 334 5.18 -4.71 5.26
C ALA A 334 5.42 -3.53 4.32
N PHE A 335 6.13 -3.80 3.22
CA PHE A 335 6.20 -2.93 2.05
C PHE A 335 5.21 -3.47 1.03
N LYS A 336 4.06 -2.79 0.94
CA LYS A 336 2.93 -3.18 0.10
C LYS A 336 2.98 -2.43 -1.22
N ASN A 337 2.92 -3.18 -2.31
CA ASN A 337 2.47 -2.73 -3.63
C ASN A 337 0.95 -3.02 -3.79
N GLN A 338 0.28 -2.51 -4.81
CA GLN A 338 -1.13 -2.77 -5.14
C GLN A 338 -1.49 -4.27 -5.05
N PHE A 339 -0.75 -5.13 -5.77
CA PHE A 339 -1.06 -6.56 -5.85
C PHE A 339 -0.09 -7.48 -5.12
N PHE A 340 1.05 -6.98 -4.67
CA PHE A 340 2.11 -7.77 -4.03
C PHE A 340 2.58 -7.11 -2.74
N SER A 341 3.12 -7.90 -1.82
CA SER A 341 3.75 -7.37 -0.61
C SER A 341 5.00 -8.15 -0.27
N THR A 342 5.99 -7.42 0.25
CA THR A 342 7.07 -8.00 1.06
C THR A 342 6.73 -7.73 2.53
N VAL A 343 6.79 -8.75 3.38
CA VAL A 343 6.47 -8.62 4.81
C VAL A 343 7.52 -9.32 5.63
N MET A 344 8.12 -8.61 6.59
CA MET A 344 8.97 -9.17 7.62
C MET A 344 8.16 -9.38 8.90
N ILE A 345 7.96 -10.64 9.27
CA ILE A 345 7.31 -11.06 10.50
C ILE A 345 8.40 -11.57 11.45
N ALA A 346 8.46 -11.02 12.65
CA ALA A 346 9.42 -11.47 13.65
C ALA A 346 8.76 -12.38 14.69
N ASP A 347 9.41 -13.49 15.05
CA ASP A 347 8.96 -14.39 16.13
C ASP A 347 8.88 -13.64 17.46
N ARG A 348 9.83 -12.72 17.66
CA ARG A 348 9.83 -11.76 18.75
C ARG A 348 9.52 -10.37 18.19
N PRO A 349 8.56 -9.63 18.77
CA PRO A 349 8.24 -8.30 18.27
C PRO A 349 9.47 -7.39 18.22
N PHE A 350 9.58 -6.58 17.18
CA PHE A 350 10.45 -5.41 17.17
C PHE A 350 10.04 -4.49 18.31
N ASN A 351 10.99 -4.05 19.13
CA ASN A 351 10.77 -3.16 20.26
C ASN A 351 10.39 -1.75 19.81
N THR A 352 11.04 -1.28 18.75
CA THR A 352 10.82 0.01 18.09
C THR A 352 10.91 -0.18 16.58
N ALA A 353 10.27 0.70 15.82
CA ALA A 353 10.38 0.74 14.37
C ALA A 353 10.12 2.16 13.85
N ASP A 354 11.05 2.67 13.05
CA ASP A 354 10.91 3.96 12.39
C ASP A 354 10.75 3.73 10.89
N PHE A 355 9.85 4.48 10.27
CA PHE A 355 9.45 4.27 8.89
C PHE A 355 9.61 5.56 8.08
N SER A 356 10.05 5.43 6.83
CA SER A 356 9.95 6.49 5.83
C SER A 356 9.53 5.94 4.48
N SER A 357 8.57 6.61 3.84
CA SER A 357 8.07 6.30 2.52
C SER A 357 8.14 7.56 1.66
N GLU A 358 8.94 7.51 0.60
CA GLU A 358 9.15 8.63 -0.32
C GLU A 358 8.74 8.28 -1.74
N VAL A 359 7.98 9.15 -2.41
CA VAL A 359 7.60 8.97 -3.82
C VAL A 359 8.80 9.23 -4.72
N ILE A 360 9.10 8.25 -5.58
CA ILE A 360 10.20 8.36 -6.55
C ILE A 360 9.67 8.99 -7.85
N LYS A 361 10.33 10.07 -8.28
CA LYS A 361 10.09 10.67 -9.60
C LYS A 361 10.79 9.79 -10.66
N GLY A 362 10.02 9.25 -11.59
CA GLY A 362 10.53 8.32 -12.62
C GLY A 362 9.42 7.46 -13.23
N GLN A 363 9.78 6.55 -14.13
CA GLN A 363 8.84 5.64 -14.81
C GLN A 363 8.81 4.25 -14.17
N ASP A 364 9.97 3.72 -13.77
CA ASP A 364 10.16 2.31 -13.40
C ASP A 364 9.93 2.00 -11.91
N TYR A 365 10.00 3.02 -11.06
CA TYR A 365 9.86 2.89 -9.61
C TYR A 365 8.81 3.85 -9.07
N LEU A 366 8.11 3.41 -8.03
CA LEU A 366 6.99 4.13 -7.42
C LEU A 366 7.44 4.87 -6.17
N LYS A 367 8.08 4.17 -5.24
CA LYS A 367 8.43 4.68 -3.91
C LYS A 367 9.70 4.03 -3.37
N SER A 368 10.46 4.77 -2.58
CA SER A 368 11.50 4.21 -1.71
C SER A 368 10.92 4.03 -0.32
N MET A 369 11.00 2.83 0.23
CA MET A 369 10.49 2.47 1.55
C MET A 369 11.63 2.05 2.45
N THR A 370 11.66 2.57 3.66
CA THR A 370 12.65 2.25 4.68
C THR A 370 11.97 1.92 6.00
N ALA A 371 12.56 0.95 6.71
CA ALA A 371 12.18 0.57 8.06
C ALA A 371 13.44 0.33 8.88
N ALA A 372 13.62 1.10 9.95
CA ALA A 372 14.68 0.93 10.94
C ALA A 372 14.05 0.38 12.23
N ALA A 373 14.26 -0.90 12.53
CA ALA A 373 13.66 -1.60 13.66
C ALA A 373 14.72 -2.18 14.60
N VAL A 374 14.34 -2.45 15.87
CA VAL A 374 15.27 -2.98 16.86
C VAL A 374 14.65 -4.15 17.62
N VAL A 375 15.44 -5.19 17.88
CA VAL A 375 15.12 -6.31 18.79
C VAL A 375 16.08 -6.27 19.97
N ASN A 376 15.57 -6.12 21.21
CA ASN A 376 16.38 -5.76 22.39
C ASN A 376 16.88 -6.96 23.23
N ASP A 377 16.64 -8.20 22.80
CA ASP A 377 16.91 -9.41 23.58
C ASP A 377 17.84 -10.41 22.85
N TYR A 378 18.71 -9.89 21.98
CA TYR A 378 19.76 -10.67 21.37
C TYR A 378 20.69 -11.26 22.45
N ASP A 379 21.15 -12.48 22.23
CA ASP A 379 22.05 -13.20 23.11
C ASP A 379 23.13 -13.92 22.29
N TRP A 380 24.39 -13.53 22.48
CA TRP A 380 25.57 -14.13 21.81
C TRP A 380 25.83 -15.60 22.21
N ASN A 381 25.18 -16.10 23.27
CA ASN A 381 25.29 -17.50 23.71
C ASN A 381 24.21 -18.41 23.09
N SER A 382 23.13 -17.83 22.55
CA SER A 382 22.08 -18.62 21.90
C SER A 382 22.55 -19.02 20.50
N GLY A 383 22.45 -20.31 20.13
CA GLY A 383 22.77 -20.73 18.76
C GLY A 383 21.80 -20.17 17.70
N ASN A 384 20.61 -19.74 18.14
CA ASN A 384 19.58 -19.13 17.30
C ASN A 384 18.90 -17.97 18.05
N PRO A 385 19.51 -16.77 18.08
CA PRO A 385 19.02 -15.65 18.88
C PRO A 385 17.71 -15.05 18.35
N VAL A 386 17.53 -14.95 17.02
CA VAL A 386 16.39 -14.27 16.39
C VAL A 386 15.99 -14.99 15.09
N ASN A 387 14.68 -15.11 14.85
CA ASN A 387 14.10 -15.61 13.60
C ASN A 387 13.12 -14.62 12.99
N PHE A 388 13.02 -14.68 11.67
CA PHE A 388 12.07 -13.93 10.86
C PHE A 388 11.41 -14.84 9.83
N HIS A 389 10.19 -14.51 9.47
CA HIS A 389 9.48 -15.02 8.33
C HIS A 389 9.29 -13.89 7.32
N LEU A 390 9.87 -14.04 6.14
CA LEU A 390 9.74 -13.09 5.03
C LEU A 390 8.68 -13.61 4.06
N PHE A 391 7.49 -13.02 4.09
CA PHE A 391 6.50 -13.26 3.04
C PHE A 391 6.82 -12.37 1.84
N ILE A 392 7.03 -12.95 0.67
CA ILE A 392 7.26 -12.23 -0.58
C ILE A 392 6.27 -12.79 -1.60
N GLY A 393 5.15 -12.11 -1.81
CA GLY A 393 4.10 -12.75 -2.59
C GLY A 393 2.88 -11.88 -2.89
N PRO A 394 1.85 -12.49 -3.51
CA PRO A 394 0.65 -11.80 -3.93
C PRO A 394 -0.29 -11.48 -2.75
N ASN A 395 -1.01 -10.37 -2.87
CA ASN A 395 -2.04 -9.93 -1.94
C ASN A 395 -3.36 -10.72 -2.14
N LEU A 396 -3.27 -12.05 -2.01
CA LEU A 396 -4.40 -12.97 -2.15
C LEU A 396 -5.08 -13.21 -0.80
N TYR A 397 -6.39 -13.00 -0.71
CA TYR A 397 -7.11 -13.14 0.56
C TYR A 397 -7.01 -14.55 1.16
N PRO A 398 -7.26 -15.65 0.41
CA PRO A 398 -7.11 -17.00 0.96
C PRO A 398 -5.69 -17.24 1.48
N LEU A 399 -4.67 -16.91 0.67
CA LEU A 399 -3.26 -17.07 1.04
C LEU A 399 -2.95 -16.33 2.35
N LEU A 400 -3.21 -15.02 2.41
CA LEU A 400 -2.91 -14.20 3.59
C LEU A 400 -3.71 -14.63 4.83
N SER A 401 -4.93 -15.14 4.66
CA SER A 401 -5.74 -15.64 5.79
C SER A 401 -5.24 -16.98 6.35
N HIS A 402 -4.51 -17.75 5.54
CA HIS A 402 -3.93 -19.03 5.94
C HIS A 402 -2.54 -18.88 6.57
N LEU A 403 -1.81 -17.78 6.29
CA LEU A 403 -0.49 -17.51 6.85
C LEU A 403 -0.45 -17.50 8.39
N ASP A 404 -1.53 -17.06 9.05
CA ASP A 404 -1.65 -17.12 10.52
C ASP A 404 -1.51 -18.55 11.08
N LYS A 405 -1.76 -19.57 10.26
CA LYS A 405 -1.62 -20.99 10.64
C LYS A 405 -0.26 -21.56 10.26
N GLU A 406 0.44 -20.95 9.30
CA GLU A 406 1.75 -21.39 8.83
C GLU A 406 2.90 -20.74 9.62
N VAL A 407 2.68 -19.54 10.15
CA VAL A 407 3.65 -18.78 10.94
C VAL A 407 3.20 -18.73 12.39
N GLU A 408 3.91 -19.45 13.26
CA GLU A 408 3.63 -19.50 14.70
C GLU A 408 4.10 -18.22 15.43
N ALA A 409 3.41 -17.10 15.19
CA ALA A 409 3.76 -15.80 15.80
C ALA A 409 3.16 -15.58 17.21
N GLY A 410 2.40 -16.55 17.73
CA GLY A 410 1.73 -16.46 19.03
C GLY A 410 0.52 -15.49 19.07
N GLU A 411 0.10 -14.96 17.93
CA GLU A 411 -1.05 -14.07 17.79
C GLU A 411 -1.59 -14.05 16.34
N ASP A 412 -2.82 -13.57 16.15
CA ASP A 412 -3.41 -13.30 14.83
C ASP A 412 -2.64 -12.15 14.16
N LEU A 413 -1.99 -12.41 13.03
CA LEU A 413 -1.22 -11.42 12.27
C LEU A 413 -2.12 -10.46 11.51
N LYS A 414 -3.40 -10.79 11.26
CA LYS A 414 -4.35 -9.97 10.51
C LYS A 414 -3.83 -9.58 9.11
N MET A 415 -3.03 -10.44 8.48
CA MET A 415 -2.35 -10.17 7.20
C MET A 415 -3.31 -9.75 6.09
N THR A 416 -4.54 -10.26 6.11
CA THR A 416 -5.56 -9.87 5.12
C THR A 416 -5.79 -8.35 5.06
N LYS A 417 -5.45 -7.59 6.11
CA LYS A 417 -5.54 -6.12 6.16
C LYS A 417 -4.65 -5.41 5.14
N LEU A 418 -3.65 -6.08 4.60
CA LEU A 418 -2.87 -5.62 3.45
C LEU A 418 -3.75 -5.46 2.19
N ILE A 419 -4.91 -6.12 2.11
CA ILE A 419 -5.85 -5.96 1.00
C ILE A 419 -6.83 -4.81 1.33
N PRO A 420 -6.88 -3.72 0.54
CA PRO A 420 -7.69 -2.54 0.82
C PRO A 420 -9.18 -2.75 0.49
N LEU A 421 -9.83 -3.65 1.23
CA LEU A 421 -11.25 -4.01 1.09
C LEU A 421 -12.26 -2.99 1.69
N GLY A 422 -11.83 -1.75 1.89
CA GLY A 422 -12.66 -0.67 2.45
C GLY A 422 -12.88 -0.71 3.96
N TRP A 423 -13.80 0.14 4.44
CA TRP A 423 -14.16 0.26 5.86
C TRP A 423 -14.82 -1.03 6.40
N SER A 424 -14.89 -1.19 7.73
CA SER A 424 -15.27 -2.42 8.42
C SER A 424 -16.56 -3.06 7.89
N LEU A 425 -17.59 -2.27 7.58
CA LEU A 425 -18.84 -2.77 7.01
C LEU A 425 -18.64 -3.39 5.62
N PHE A 426 -17.96 -2.70 4.72
CA PHE A 426 -17.73 -3.17 3.34
C PHE A 426 -16.75 -4.33 3.31
N ARG A 427 -15.75 -4.30 4.20
CA ARG A 427 -14.83 -5.41 4.41
C ARG A 427 -15.55 -6.68 4.85
N TRP A 428 -16.52 -6.57 5.76
CA TRP A 428 -17.34 -7.71 6.17
C TRP A 428 -18.14 -8.29 4.99
N ILE A 429 -18.73 -7.44 4.14
CA ILE A 429 -19.42 -7.88 2.92
C ILE A 429 -18.43 -8.59 1.96
N ASN A 430 -17.25 -7.99 1.75
CA ASN A 430 -16.24 -8.53 0.85
C ASN A 430 -15.73 -9.90 1.33
N THR A 431 -15.34 -10.00 2.59
CA THR A 431 -14.75 -11.22 3.17
C THR A 431 -15.80 -12.29 3.46
N GLY A 432 -17.02 -11.91 3.85
CA GLY A 432 -18.07 -12.86 4.21
C GLY A 432 -18.92 -13.35 3.04
N VAL A 433 -19.04 -12.57 1.95
CA VAL A 433 -19.93 -12.89 0.83
C VAL A 433 -19.21 -12.86 -0.51
N ILE A 434 -18.60 -11.73 -0.88
CA ILE A 434 -18.07 -11.53 -2.24
C ILE A 434 -16.92 -12.48 -2.56
N ILE A 435 -15.86 -12.47 -1.75
CA ILE A 435 -14.65 -13.28 -1.95
C ILE A 435 -15.01 -14.77 -1.93
N PRO A 436 -15.75 -15.32 -0.95
CA PRO A 436 -16.12 -16.73 -0.96
C PRO A 436 -16.90 -17.15 -2.21
N VAL A 437 -17.86 -16.34 -2.66
CA VAL A 437 -18.64 -16.63 -3.88
C VAL A 437 -17.74 -16.54 -5.11
N PHE A 438 -16.90 -15.51 -5.20
CA PHE A 438 -15.97 -15.33 -6.32
C PHE A 438 -14.96 -16.47 -6.42
N THR A 439 -14.32 -16.85 -5.31
CA THR A 439 -13.40 -18.00 -5.23
C THR A 439 -14.12 -19.31 -5.55
N PHE A 440 -15.36 -19.50 -5.07
CA PHE A 440 -16.15 -20.70 -5.39
C PHE A 440 -16.43 -20.79 -6.90
N LEU A 441 -16.88 -19.71 -7.53
CA LEU A 441 -17.10 -19.67 -8.98
C LEU A 441 -15.81 -19.92 -9.77
N GLY A 442 -14.68 -19.37 -9.32
CA GLY A 442 -13.36 -19.56 -9.93
C GLY A 442 -12.85 -21.01 -9.91
N LYS A 443 -13.38 -21.87 -9.01
CA LYS A 443 -13.04 -23.31 -9.02
C LYS A 443 -13.65 -24.06 -10.22
N PHE A 444 -14.75 -23.55 -10.80
CA PHE A 444 -15.47 -24.20 -11.89
C PHE A 444 -15.31 -23.49 -13.24
N ILE A 445 -15.00 -22.20 -13.22
CA ILE A 445 -14.99 -21.33 -14.40
C ILE A 445 -13.63 -20.63 -14.47
N SER A 446 -12.93 -20.75 -15.59
CA SER A 446 -11.64 -20.07 -15.79
C SER A 446 -11.78 -18.67 -16.39
N ASN A 447 -12.95 -18.32 -16.94
CA ASN A 447 -13.19 -16.99 -17.53
C ASN A 447 -13.73 -16.01 -16.48
N TYR A 448 -12.88 -15.08 -16.06
CA TYR A 448 -13.20 -14.11 -15.02
C TYR A 448 -14.30 -13.12 -15.40
N GLY A 449 -14.48 -12.77 -16.67
CA GLY A 449 -15.62 -11.96 -17.10
C GLY A 449 -16.96 -12.67 -16.86
N ILE A 450 -17.02 -13.98 -17.09
CA ILE A 450 -18.21 -14.79 -16.78
C ILE A 450 -18.42 -14.90 -15.27
N ILE A 451 -17.34 -15.03 -14.48
CA ILE A 451 -17.43 -15.01 -13.01
C ILE A 451 -18.05 -13.69 -12.53
N ILE A 452 -17.61 -12.55 -13.06
CA ILE A 452 -18.18 -11.23 -12.73
C ILE A 452 -19.67 -11.17 -13.09
N LEU A 453 -20.06 -11.71 -14.25
CA LEU A 453 -21.47 -11.79 -14.65
C LEU A 453 -22.31 -12.60 -13.67
N LEU A 454 -21.86 -13.80 -13.32
CA LEU A 454 -22.57 -14.68 -12.39
C LEU A 454 -22.63 -14.09 -10.97
N LEU A 455 -21.53 -13.47 -10.51
CA LEU A 455 -21.51 -12.74 -9.24
C LEU A 455 -22.54 -11.59 -9.25
N THR A 456 -22.63 -10.85 -10.36
CA THR A 456 -23.61 -9.76 -10.51
C THR A 456 -25.04 -10.28 -10.45
N ILE A 457 -25.33 -11.39 -11.15
CA ILE A 457 -26.64 -12.04 -11.13
C ILE A 457 -26.98 -12.54 -9.73
N PHE A 458 -26.03 -13.17 -9.04
CA PHE A 458 -26.18 -13.64 -7.67
C PHE A 458 -26.57 -12.49 -6.72
N ILE A 459 -25.83 -11.38 -6.76
CA ILE A 459 -26.14 -10.18 -5.96
C ILE A 459 -27.55 -9.68 -6.29
N LYS A 460 -27.91 -9.56 -7.57
CA LYS A 460 -29.23 -9.08 -8.00
C LYS A 460 -30.35 -10.01 -7.58
N LEU A 461 -30.11 -11.33 -7.52
CA LEU A 461 -31.07 -12.32 -7.06
C LEU A 461 -31.31 -12.19 -5.55
N VAL A 462 -30.25 -12.05 -4.76
CA VAL A 462 -30.38 -11.82 -3.30
C VAL A 462 -31.16 -10.53 -3.01
N LEU A 463 -30.95 -9.49 -3.82
CA LEU A 463 -31.65 -8.21 -3.69
C LEU A 463 -33.06 -8.19 -4.31
N PHE A 464 -33.39 -9.17 -5.15
CA PHE A 464 -34.65 -9.24 -5.90
C PHE A 464 -35.93 -9.04 -5.06
N PRO A 465 -36.13 -9.69 -3.90
CA PRO A 465 -37.36 -9.48 -3.12
C PRO A 465 -37.51 -8.04 -2.62
N LEU A 466 -36.39 -7.35 -2.37
CA LEU A 466 -36.37 -5.96 -1.92
C LEU A 466 -36.63 -5.01 -3.10
N THR A 467 -35.98 -5.25 -4.24
CA THR A 467 -36.19 -4.45 -5.45
C THR A 467 -37.63 -4.57 -5.96
N TYR A 468 -38.21 -5.77 -5.93
CA TYR A 468 -39.63 -6.00 -6.27
C TYR A 468 -40.59 -5.20 -5.37
N LYS A 469 -40.37 -5.22 -4.05
CA LYS A 469 -41.20 -4.45 -3.09
C LYS A 469 -41.10 -2.95 -3.33
N SER A 470 -39.90 -2.44 -3.58
CA SER A 470 -39.70 -1.03 -3.91
C SER A 470 -40.41 -0.67 -5.21
N TYR A 471 -40.23 -1.48 -6.25
CA TYR A 471 -40.86 -1.25 -7.55
C TYR A 471 -42.39 -1.23 -7.44
N LYS A 472 -42.99 -2.15 -6.67
CA LYS A 472 -44.44 -2.15 -6.39
C LYS A 472 -44.89 -0.85 -5.71
N SER A 473 -44.07 -0.28 -4.82
CA SER A 473 -44.36 1.02 -4.21
C SER A 473 -44.26 2.17 -5.20
N GLN A 474 -43.30 2.13 -6.12
CA GLN A 474 -43.15 3.12 -7.19
C GLN A 474 -44.33 3.07 -8.18
N ALA A 475 -44.81 1.88 -8.51
CA ALA A 475 -46.01 1.70 -9.35
C ALA A 475 -47.24 2.40 -8.74
N LYS A 476 -47.42 2.32 -7.41
CA LYS A 476 -48.48 3.08 -6.71
C LYS A 476 -48.33 4.59 -6.88
N MET A 477 -47.10 5.09 -6.78
CA MET A 477 -46.83 6.53 -6.96
C MET A 477 -47.12 6.98 -8.39
N ARG A 478 -46.81 6.16 -9.39
CA ARG A 478 -47.12 6.45 -10.79
C ARG A 478 -48.62 6.55 -11.04
N VAL A 479 -49.40 5.64 -10.44
CA VAL A 479 -50.87 5.69 -10.49
C VAL A 479 -51.43 6.97 -9.85
N LEU A 480 -50.79 7.50 -8.81
CA LEU A 480 -51.19 8.73 -8.12
C LEU A 480 -50.64 10.01 -8.77
N ALA A 481 -49.73 9.90 -9.75
CA ALA A 481 -49.15 11.04 -10.46
C ALA A 481 -50.18 12.05 -11.03
N PRO A 482 -51.30 11.63 -11.69
CA PRO A 482 -52.31 12.57 -12.16
C PRO A 482 -52.99 13.33 -11.01
N ASP A 483 -53.26 12.67 -9.89
CA ASP A 483 -53.87 13.32 -8.71
C ASP A 483 -52.90 14.33 -8.07
N ILE A 484 -51.61 14.03 -8.07
CA ILE A 484 -50.56 14.96 -7.62
C ILE A 484 -50.46 16.16 -8.55
N LYS A 485 -50.55 15.94 -9.87
CA LYS A 485 -50.58 17.04 -10.84
C LYS A 485 -51.79 17.95 -10.60
N ALA A 486 -52.97 17.38 -10.37
CA ALA A 486 -54.16 18.15 -10.02
C ALA A 486 -54.00 18.95 -8.71
N ILE A 487 -53.30 18.41 -7.71
CA ILE A 487 -52.93 19.16 -6.49
C ILE A 487 -52.00 20.33 -6.83
N ASN A 488 -51.00 20.10 -7.69
CA ASN A 488 -50.05 21.14 -8.07
C ASN A 488 -50.72 22.27 -8.86
N ASP A 489 -51.59 21.93 -9.81
CA ASP A 489 -52.33 22.87 -10.65
C ASP A 489 -53.35 23.69 -9.82
N LYS A 490 -53.96 23.08 -8.79
CA LYS A 490 -54.90 23.75 -7.87
C LYS A 490 -54.21 24.74 -6.92
N TYR A 491 -52.92 24.56 -6.66
CA TYR A 491 -52.15 25.35 -5.69
C TYR A 491 -50.85 25.86 -6.33
N PRO A 492 -50.90 26.77 -7.33
CA PRO A 492 -49.70 27.32 -7.97
C PRO A 492 -48.93 28.27 -7.04
N GLY A 493 -47.71 28.68 -7.43
CA GLY A 493 -46.89 29.63 -6.66
C GLY A 493 -45.95 28.99 -5.63
N ALA A 494 -44.99 29.77 -5.11
CA ALA A 494 -44.02 29.32 -4.11
C ALA A 494 -44.62 29.35 -2.70
N GLU A 495 -45.54 30.28 -2.44
CA GLU A 495 -46.31 30.46 -1.21
C GLU A 495 -47.16 29.22 -0.86
N ASN A 496 -47.60 28.47 -1.87
CA ASN A 496 -48.40 27.26 -1.69
C ASN A 496 -47.58 25.97 -1.69
N ALA A 497 -46.25 26.03 -1.81
CA ALA A 497 -45.38 24.85 -1.89
C ALA A 497 -45.57 23.89 -0.69
N MET A 498 -45.76 24.46 0.50
CA MET A 498 -45.96 23.69 1.73
C MET A 498 -47.33 23.01 1.78
N ILE A 499 -48.38 23.67 1.27
CA ILE A 499 -49.73 23.11 1.16
C ILE A 499 -49.74 21.96 0.14
N ARG A 500 -49.05 22.13 -1.00
CA ARG A 500 -48.86 21.06 -1.99
C ARG A 500 -48.16 19.86 -1.37
N GLN A 501 -47.10 20.08 -0.60
CA GLN A 501 -46.37 19.01 0.08
C GLN A 501 -47.26 18.26 1.07
N GLN A 502 -48.02 18.95 1.93
CA GLN A 502 -48.94 18.31 2.88
C GLN A 502 -50.03 17.50 2.18
N LYS A 503 -50.68 18.05 1.15
CA LYS A 503 -51.74 17.34 0.41
C LYS A 503 -51.20 16.14 -0.35
N THR A 504 -50.02 16.25 -0.93
CA THR A 504 -49.32 15.14 -1.60
C THR A 504 -48.99 14.03 -0.60
N MET A 505 -48.50 14.36 0.60
CA MET A 505 -48.22 13.38 1.64
C MET A 505 -49.48 12.71 2.20
N ALA A 506 -50.57 13.47 2.40
CA ALA A 506 -51.86 12.93 2.80
C ALA A 506 -52.42 11.96 1.75
N LEU A 507 -52.30 12.28 0.47
CA LEU A 507 -52.67 11.42 -0.64
C LEU A 507 -51.85 10.11 -0.64
N TYR A 508 -50.52 10.21 -0.51
CA TYR A 508 -49.65 9.03 -0.42
C TYR A 508 -50.01 8.14 0.78
N SER A 509 -50.24 8.73 1.95
CA SER A 509 -50.64 8.01 3.16
C SER A 509 -51.97 7.28 2.99
N LYS A 510 -52.98 7.95 2.43
CA LYS A 510 -54.31 7.38 2.15
C LYS A 510 -54.24 6.23 1.14
N ALA A 511 -53.42 6.36 0.11
CA ALA A 511 -53.20 5.34 -0.91
C ALA A 511 -52.23 4.22 -0.47
N GLY A 512 -51.60 4.37 0.70
CA GLY A 512 -50.63 3.41 1.18
C GLY A 512 -49.38 3.30 0.32
N ALA A 513 -49.00 4.40 -0.31
CA ALA A 513 -47.74 4.61 -1.00
C ALA A 513 -46.76 5.32 -0.05
N SER A 514 -45.46 5.01 -0.17
CA SER A 514 -44.41 5.72 0.56
C SER A 514 -43.40 6.29 -0.43
N PRO A 515 -43.12 7.61 -0.38
CA PRO A 515 -42.10 8.22 -1.22
C PRO A 515 -40.68 7.70 -0.89
N MET A 516 -40.45 7.25 0.36
CA MET A 516 -39.16 6.68 0.77
C MET A 516 -38.92 5.27 0.25
N SER A 517 -39.97 4.54 -0.14
CA SER A 517 -39.79 3.20 -0.72
C SER A 517 -39.06 3.23 -2.07
N GLY A 518 -39.05 4.37 -2.77
CA GLY A 518 -38.35 4.52 -4.05
C GLY A 518 -36.83 4.58 -3.93
N CYS A 519 -36.29 5.13 -2.83
CA CYS A 519 -34.85 5.21 -2.59
C CYS A 519 -34.29 4.03 -1.77
N LEU A 520 -35.16 3.21 -1.17
CA LEU A 520 -34.75 2.06 -0.36
C LEU A 520 -33.84 1.05 -1.10
N PRO A 521 -34.07 0.69 -2.37
CA PRO A 521 -33.14 -0.18 -3.11
C PRO A 521 -31.77 0.46 -3.28
N MET A 522 -31.74 1.77 -3.55
CA MET A 522 -30.49 2.50 -3.71
C MET A 522 -29.70 2.48 -2.41
N LEU A 523 -30.35 2.81 -1.28
CA LEU A 523 -29.71 2.82 0.03
C LEU A 523 -29.11 1.45 0.41
N LEU A 524 -29.84 0.37 0.16
CA LEU A 524 -29.37 -0.98 0.46
C LEU A 524 -28.34 -1.51 -0.55
N GLN A 525 -28.33 -0.96 -1.76
CA GLN A 525 -27.31 -1.26 -2.76
C GLN A 525 -26.00 -0.51 -2.51
N MET A 526 -26.02 0.66 -1.86
CA MET A 526 -24.81 1.45 -1.59
C MET A 526 -23.70 0.65 -0.87
N PRO A 527 -23.97 -0.13 0.20
CA PRO A 527 -22.91 -0.93 0.84
C PRO A 527 -22.28 -1.98 -0.08
N ILE A 528 -23.09 -2.63 -0.92
CA ILE A 528 -22.61 -3.64 -1.88
C ILE A 528 -21.80 -2.97 -2.99
N LEU A 529 -22.24 -1.79 -3.42
CA LEU A 529 -21.53 -0.96 -4.39
C LEU A 529 -20.14 -0.58 -3.86
N PHE A 530 -20.02 -0.12 -2.62
CA PHE A 530 -18.73 0.19 -2.00
C PHE A 530 -17.85 -1.05 -1.76
N ALA A 531 -18.46 -2.18 -1.43
CA ALA A 531 -17.75 -3.45 -1.33
C ALA A 531 -17.12 -3.81 -2.69
N MET A 532 -17.87 -3.69 -3.78
CA MET A 532 -17.36 -3.99 -5.12
C MET A 532 -16.32 -2.99 -5.60
N PHE A 533 -16.52 -1.71 -5.30
CA PHE A 533 -15.56 -0.65 -5.59
C PHE A 533 -14.19 -0.87 -4.95
N SER A 534 -14.15 -1.47 -3.75
CA SER A 534 -12.89 -1.81 -3.07
C SER A 534 -12.34 -3.18 -3.46
N PHE A 535 -13.20 -4.14 -3.79
CA PHE A 535 -12.81 -5.50 -4.17
C PHE A 535 -12.11 -5.53 -5.53
N PHE A 536 -12.76 -5.00 -6.59
CA PHE A 536 -12.28 -5.15 -7.96
C PHE A 536 -10.85 -4.66 -8.18
N PRO A 537 -10.46 -3.46 -7.71
CA PRO A 537 -9.10 -2.97 -7.94
C PRO A 537 -8.03 -3.66 -7.09
N SER A 538 -8.43 -4.37 -6.03
CA SER A 538 -7.55 -5.12 -5.13
C SER A 538 -7.45 -6.60 -5.50
N CYS A 539 -8.24 -7.07 -6.46
CA CYS A 539 -8.40 -8.47 -6.80
C CYS A 539 -7.33 -8.87 -7.82
N ILE A 540 -6.20 -9.42 -7.33
CA ILE A 540 -5.12 -9.90 -8.19
C ILE A 540 -5.56 -11.03 -9.12
N GLU A 541 -6.59 -11.81 -8.76
CA GLU A 541 -7.13 -12.85 -9.65
C GLU A 541 -7.65 -12.30 -10.98
N LEU A 542 -8.01 -11.02 -11.05
CA LEU A 542 -8.43 -10.35 -12.29
C LEU A 542 -7.27 -9.81 -13.13
N ARG A 543 -6.07 -9.79 -12.56
CA ARG A 543 -4.87 -9.22 -13.18
C ARG A 543 -4.43 -10.06 -14.38
N GLY A 544 -4.23 -9.39 -15.52
CA GLY A 544 -3.88 -10.02 -16.79
C GLY A 544 -4.99 -10.90 -17.39
N GLN A 545 -6.21 -10.85 -16.84
CA GLN A 545 -7.34 -11.64 -17.35
C GLN A 545 -8.08 -10.88 -18.44
N SER A 546 -8.09 -11.45 -19.64
CA SER A 546 -8.78 -10.85 -20.79
C SER A 546 -10.27 -11.23 -20.85
N PHE A 547 -11.12 -10.30 -21.30
CA PHE A 547 -12.53 -10.54 -21.57
C PHE A 547 -13.08 -9.56 -22.60
N LEU A 548 -13.74 -10.07 -23.65
CA LEU A 548 -14.21 -9.30 -24.80
C LEU A 548 -13.05 -8.50 -25.43
N TRP A 549 -13.10 -7.17 -25.41
CA TRP A 549 -12.02 -6.28 -25.89
C TRP A 549 -11.02 -5.88 -24.80
N ALA A 550 -11.35 -6.08 -23.52
CA ALA A 550 -10.44 -5.74 -22.43
C ALA A 550 -9.36 -6.81 -22.31
N HIS A 551 -8.11 -6.38 -22.39
CA HIS A 551 -6.95 -7.28 -22.23
C HIS A 551 -6.67 -7.62 -20.76
N ASP A 552 -7.06 -6.74 -19.83
CA ASP A 552 -6.88 -6.91 -18.40
C ASP A 552 -8.10 -6.33 -17.66
N LEU A 553 -8.77 -7.15 -16.85
CA LEU A 553 -9.92 -6.76 -16.04
C LEU A 553 -9.55 -5.94 -14.80
N SER A 554 -8.28 -5.94 -14.39
CA SER A 554 -7.77 -5.19 -13.24
C SER A 554 -7.28 -3.78 -13.60
N ALA A 555 -6.98 -3.53 -14.87
CA ALA A 555 -6.57 -2.25 -15.41
C ALA A 555 -7.71 -1.58 -16.22
N PRO A 556 -7.59 -0.29 -16.57
CA PRO A 556 -8.55 0.37 -17.47
C PRO A 556 -8.52 -0.22 -18.89
N ASP A 557 -9.69 -0.36 -19.53
CA ASP A 557 -9.82 -0.91 -20.89
C ASP A 557 -9.71 0.17 -21.98
N ALA A 558 -8.54 0.81 -22.04
CA ALA A 558 -8.24 1.89 -22.98
C ALA A 558 -8.38 1.44 -24.45
N ILE A 559 -9.34 2.02 -25.19
CA ILE A 559 -9.47 1.86 -26.65
C ILE A 559 -8.72 2.97 -27.39
N ILE A 560 -8.76 4.18 -26.84
CA ILE A 560 -8.04 5.34 -27.36
C ILE A 560 -7.15 5.83 -26.23
N SER A 561 -5.86 6.02 -26.50
CA SER A 561 -4.89 6.59 -25.56
C SER A 561 -4.04 7.66 -26.26
N TRP A 562 -3.57 8.64 -25.50
CA TRP A 562 -2.70 9.70 -26.02
C TRP A 562 -1.56 10.00 -25.04
N SER A 563 -0.42 10.48 -25.56
CA SER A 563 0.79 10.74 -24.76
C SER A 563 0.92 12.19 -24.27
N GLY A 564 0.20 13.13 -24.88
CA GLY A 564 0.24 14.54 -24.49
C GLY A 564 -0.42 14.81 -23.13
N ASN A 565 0.19 15.67 -22.31
CA ASN A 565 -0.48 16.22 -21.13
C ASN A 565 -1.40 17.36 -21.57
N ILE A 566 -2.71 17.15 -21.49
CA ILE A 566 -3.72 18.16 -21.74
C ILE A 566 -4.17 18.70 -20.37
N PRO A 567 -3.93 20.00 -20.07
CA PRO A 567 -4.32 20.59 -18.78
C PRO A 567 -5.78 20.30 -18.43
N PHE A 568 -6.05 19.99 -17.15
CA PHE A 568 -7.34 19.54 -16.60
C PHE A 568 -7.87 18.18 -17.12
N ILE A 569 -7.73 17.83 -18.40
CA ILE A 569 -8.22 16.53 -18.91
C ILE A 569 -7.32 15.40 -18.40
N THR A 570 -6.01 15.50 -18.59
CA THR A 570 -5.05 14.48 -18.13
C THR A 570 -5.10 14.29 -16.62
N GLU A 571 -5.32 15.37 -15.86
CA GLU A 571 -5.37 15.34 -14.40
C GLU A 571 -6.60 14.61 -13.84
N TYR A 572 -7.79 14.84 -14.42
CA TYR A 572 -9.05 14.31 -13.88
C TYR A 572 -9.61 13.12 -14.67
N PHE A 573 -9.53 13.16 -16.00
CA PHE A 573 -10.07 12.14 -16.90
C PHE A 573 -9.04 11.05 -17.22
N GLY A 574 -7.75 11.37 -17.15
CA GLY A 574 -6.66 10.51 -17.58
C GLY A 574 -6.40 10.59 -19.09
N ASN A 575 -5.37 9.88 -19.55
CA ASN A 575 -4.88 9.91 -20.93
C ASN A 575 -5.45 8.82 -21.85
N HIS A 576 -6.64 8.32 -21.54
CA HIS A 576 -7.29 7.28 -22.31
C HIS A 576 -8.82 7.35 -22.24
N ILE A 577 -9.51 6.58 -23.07
CA ILE A 577 -10.96 6.36 -23.02
C ILE A 577 -11.24 4.87 -22.88
N SER A 578 -11.92 4.51 -21.80
CA SER A 578 -12.30 3.14 -21.42
C SER A 578 -13.69 2.77 -21.96
N LEU A 579 -13.81 1.69 -22.74
CA LEU A 579 -15.08 1.35 -23.40
C LEU A 579 -16.12 0.77 -22.44
N PHE A 580 -15.75 -0.08 -21.49
CA PHE A 580 -16.69 -0.52 -20.45
C PHE A 580 -17.22 0.66 -19.65
N CYS A 581 -16.39 1.69 -19.41
CA CYS A 581 -16.84 2.92 -18.77
C CYS A 581 -17.85 3.69 -19.63
N LEU A 582 -17.62 3.80 -20.95
CA LEU A 582 -18.59 4.39 -21.87
C LEU A 582 -19.91 3.62 -21.93
N LEU A 583 -19.85 2.29 -22.03
CA LEU A 583 -21.03 1.43 -22.07
C LEU A 583 -21.82 1.49 -20.76
N MET A 584 -21.13 1.47 -19.63
CA MET A 584 -21.72 1.71 -18.31
C MET A 584 -22.43 3.06 -18.29
N THR A 585 -21.77 4.13 -18.76
CA THR A 585 -22.33 5.50 -18.78
C THR A 585 -23.56 5.60 -19.67
N ALA A 586 -23.50 5.07 -20.89
CA ALA A 586 -24.64 5.02 -21.80
C ALA A 586 -25.82 4.25 -21.18
N THR A 587 -25.54 3.09 -20.58
CA THR A 587 -26.55 2.28 -19.89
C THR A 587 -27.13 3.01 -18.69
N ASN A 588 -26.31 3.78 -17.96
CA ASN A 588 -26.77 4.59 -16.83
C ASN A 588 -27.68 5.74 -17.29
N ILE A 589 -27.37 6.38 -18.42
CA ILE A 589 -28.25 7.41 -19.02
C ILE A 589 -29.59 6.78 -19.43
N ILE A 590 -29.58 5.62 -20.09
CA ILE A 590 -30.81 4.88 -20.45
C ILE A 590 -31.59 4.49 -19.19
N TYR A 591 -30.92 3.94 -18.19
CA TYR A 591 -31.54 3.59 -16.90
C TYR A 591 -32.17 4.82 -16.23
N THR A 592 -31.46 5.95 -16.20
CA THR A 592 -31.93 7.23 -15.66
C THR A 592 -33.18 7.71 -16.40
N TYR A 593 -33.16 7.67 -17.74
CA TYR A 593 -34.32 8.00 -18.56
C TYR A 593 -35.54 7.13 -18.25
N ILE A 594 -35.37 5.81 -18.15
CA ILE A 594 -36.44 4.87 -17.80
C ILE A 594 -36.96 5.13 -16.39
N ASN A 595 -36.06 5.37 -15.43
CA ASN A 595 -36.43 5.61 -14.04
C ASN A 595 -37.16 6.94 -13.86
N MET A 596 -36.81 7.97 -14.62
CA MET A 596 -37.51 9.25 -14.63
C MET A 596 -38.96 9.14 -15.12
N GLN A 597 -39.26 8.22 -16.05
CA GLN A 597 -40.65 7.92 -16.41
C GLN A 597 -41.44 7.33 -15.23
N ASN A 598 -40.76 6.72 -14.25
CA ASN A 598 -41.39 6.11 -13.08
C ASN A 598 -41.66 7.10 -11.95
N GLN A 599 -41.05 8.29 -11.97
CA GLN A 599 -41.18 9.28 -10.91
C GLN A 599 -41.90 10.54 -11.41
N PRO A 600 -43.00 10.97 -10.76
CA PRO A 600 -43.58 12.28 -11.02
C PRO A 600 -42.65 13.38 -10.48
N SER A 601 -41.64 13.76 -11.27
CA SER A 601 -40.69 14.82 -10.88
C SER A 601 -41.38 16.18 -10.89
N THR A 602 -41.59 16.76 -9.71
CA THR A 602 -42.27 18.03 -9.50
C THR A 602 -41.38 19.26 -9.69
N MET A 603 -40.08 19.11 -9.99
CA MET A 603 -39.14 20.23 -10.16
C MET A 603 -38.26 20.06 -11.42
N PRO A 604 -38.27 21.03 -12.37
CA PRO A 604 -37.47 21.00 -13.60
C PRO A 604 -35.95 20.86 -13.38
N GLY A 605 -35.40 21.47 -12.32
CA GLY A 605 -33.95 21.44 -12.04
C GLY A 605 -33.40 20.06 -11.65
N MET A 606 -34.21 19.20 -11.04
CA MET A 606 -33.79 17.84 -10.64
C MET A 606 -33.53 16.94 -11.86
N LYS A 607 -34.25 17.19 -12.98
CA LYS A 607 -34.09 16.42 -14.21
C LYS A 607 -32.69 16.61 -14.80
N TRP A 608 -32.21 17.85 -14.87
CA TRP A 608 -30.89 18.17 -15.42
C TRP A 608 -29.76 17.54 -14.58
N MET A 609 -29.87 17.63 -13.25
CA MET A 609 -28.89 17.05 -12.33
C MET A 609 -28.75 15.53 -12.49
N MET A 610 -29.87 14.81 -12.72
CA MET A 610 -29.84 13.36 -12.91
C MET A 610 -29.13 12.93 -14.20
N TYR A 611 -29.20 13.72 -15.28
CA TYR A 611 -28.47 13.43 -16.52
C TYR A 611 -27.00 13.86 -16.47
N LEU A 612 -26.65 14.85 -15.64
CA LEU A 612 -25.26 15.28 -15.45
C LEU A 612 -24.44 14.27 -14.63
N MET A 613 -25.07 13.60 -13.66
CA MET A 613 -24.37 12.66 -12.77
C MET A 613 -23.66 11.48 -13.49
N PRO A 614 -24.26 10.81 -14.49
CA PRO A 614 -23.55 9.82 -15.29
C PRO A 614 -22.30 10.36 -16.00
N LEU A 615 -22.31 11.61 -16.47
CA LEU A 615 -21.14 12.24 -17.09
C LEU A 615 -20.03 12.52 -16.08
N PHE A 616 -20.39 12.91 -14.85
CA PHE A 616 -19.43 13.02 -13.76
C PHE A 616 -18.81 11.66 -13.40
N PHE A 617 -19.62 10.59 -13.35
CA PHE A 617 -19.11 9.24 -13.14
C PHE A 617 -18.21 8.75 -14.26
N LEU A 618 -18.46 9.14 -15.52
CA LEU A 618 -17.56 8.82 -16.62
C LEU A 618 -16.14 9.32 -16.34
N VAL A 619 -15.98 10.57 -15.92
CA VAL A 619 -14.66 11.14 -15.59
C VAL A 619 -13.95 10.35 -14.49
N PHE A 620 -14.70 9.97 -13.44
CA PHE A 620 -14.13 9.26 -12.31
C PHE A 620 -13.80 7.80 -12.64
N PHE A 621 -14.70 7.06 -13.28
CA PHE A 621 -14.57 5.62 -13.56
C PHE A 621 -13.65 5.30 -14.74
N ASN A 622 -13.33 6.27 -15.59
CA ASN A 622 -12.47 6.06 -16.75
C ASN A 622 -11.10 5.47 -16.36
N ASN A 623 -10.54 5.93 -15.23
CA ASN A 623 -9.25 5.49 -14.70
C ASN A 623 -9.33 4.25 -13.76
N TYR A 624 -10.51 3.65 -13.57
CA TYR A 624 -10.68 2.46 -12.71
C TYR A 624 -10.59 1.15 -13.51
N ALA A 625 -10.41 0.06 -12.78
CA ALA A 625 -10.39 -1.30 -13.32
C ALA A 625 -11.60 -1.59 -14.23
N ALA A 626 -11.35 -2.17 -15.40
CA ALA A 626 -12.37 -2.56 -16.36
C ALA A 626 -13.42 -3.51 -15.77
N GLY A 627 -13.01 -4.42 -14.89
CA GLY A 627 -13.90 -5.34 -14.17
C GLY A 627 -14.93 -4.62 -13.30
N LEU A 628 -14.57 -3.48 -12.70
CA LEU A 628 -15.49 -2.65 -11.94
C LEU A 628 -16.54 -2.03 -12.87
N SER A 629 -16.10 -1.36 -13.94
CA SER A 629 -16.99 -0.73 -14.94
C SER A 629 -17.91 -1.76 -15.61
N TYR A 630 -17.39 -2.96 -15.90
CA TYR A 630 -18.17 -4.08 -16.42
C TYR A 630 -19.24 -4.57 -15.44
N TYR A 631 -18.90 -4.73 -14.16
CA TYR A 631 -19.87 -5.04 -13.11
C TYR A 631 -21.01 -4.01 -13.05
N TYR A 632 -20.71 -2.71 -13.09
CA TYR A 632 -21.74 -1.67 -13.09
C TYR A 632 -22.60 -1.71 -14.34
N PHE A 633 -21.97 -1.88 -15.52
CA PHE A 633 -22.68 -2.05 -16.79
C PHE A 633 -23.70 -3.19 -16.70
N LEU A 634 -23.27 -4.38 -16.27
CA LEU A 634 -24.14 -5.54 -16.09
C LEU A 634 -25.22 -5.30 -15.04
N SER A 635 -24.86 -4.70 -13.91
CA SER A 635 -25.78 -4.37 -12.83
C SER A 635 -26.89 -3.44 -13.30
N LEU A 636 -26.56 -2.43 -14.10
CA LEU A 636 -27.54 -1.51 -14.71
C LEU A 636 -28.40 -2.22 -15.76
N LEU A 637 -27.79 -3.03 -16.63
CA LEU A 637 -28.50 -3.79 -17.67
C LEU A 637 -29.52 -4.76 -17.04
N ILE A 638 -29.12 -5.52 -16.03
CA ILE A 638 -30.04 -6.41 -15.27
C ILE A 638 -31.14 -5.59 -14.61
N THR A 639 -30.83 -4.40 -14.08
CA THR A 639 -31.83 -3.52 -13.46
C THR A 639 -32.85 -3.01 -14.48
N ILE A 640 -32.41 -2.68 -15.71
CA ILE A 640 -33.30 -2.30 -16.81
C ILE A 640 -34.22 -3.48 -17.16
N ILE A 641 -33.67 -4.68 -17.32
CA ILE A 641 -34.45 -5.91 -17.58
C ILE A 641 -35.47 -6.14 -16.46
N GLN A 642 -35.05 -6.09 -15.19
CA GLN A 642 -35.93 -6.22 -14.04
C GLN A 642 -37.04 -5.17 -14.06
N THR A 643 -36.73 -3.92 -14.42
CA THR A 643 -37.70 -2.82 -14.52
C THR A 643 -38.77 -3.12 -15.57
N TYR A 644 -38.39 -3.60 -16.76
CA TYR A 644 -39.34 -3.99 -17.80
C TYR A 644 -40.15 -5.23 -17.41
N ALA A 645 -39.52 -6.24 -16.82
CA ALA A 645 -40.22 -7.42 -16.31
C ALA A 645 -41.25 -7.04 -15.24
N PHE A 646 -40.90 -6.15 -14.31
CA PHE A 646 -41.83 -5.67 -13.28
C PHE A 646 -42.94 -4.78 -13.86
N ARG A 647 -42.67 -3.97 -14.90
CA ARG A 647 -43.73 -3.24 -15.65
C ARG A 647 -44.74 -4.21 -16.27
N TYR A 648 -44.25 -5.32 -16.80
CA TYR A 648 -45.10 -6.34 -17.42
C TYR A 648 -45.96 -7.10 -16.39
N ILE A 649 -45.37 -7.45 -15.24
CA ILE A 649 -46.04 -8.22 -14.18
C ILE A 649 -47.00 -7.34 -13.36
N ILE A 650 -46.62 -6.10 -13.05
CA ILE A 650 -47.38 -5.19 -12.19
C ILE A 650 -48.15 -4.19 -13.07
N LYS A 651 -49.36 -4.57 -13.46
CA LYS A 651 -50.25 -3.70 -14.24
C LYS A 651 -50.88 -2.62 -13.38
N GLU A 652 -51.02 -1.42 -13.95
CA GLU A 652 -51.53 -0.25 -13.23
C GLU A 652 -52.98 -0.41 -12.76
N GLU A 653 -53.79 -1.17 -13.49
CA GLU A 653 -55.18 -1.48 -13.11
C GLU A 653 -55.25 -2.34 -11.83
N ASP A 654 -54.41 -3.37 -11.74
CA ASP A 654 -54.34 -4.23 -10.55
C ASP A 654 -53.83 -3.45 -9.35
N VAL A 655 -52.90 -2.51 -9.57
CA VAL A 655 -52.43 -1.58 -8.55
C VAL A 655 -53.56 -0.64 -8.10
N ARG A 656 -54.37 -0.09 -9.01
CA ARG A 656 -55.54 0.74 -8.67
C ARG A 656 -56.56 -0.04 -7.84
N LYS A 657 -56.90 -1.27 -8.25
CA LYS A 657 -57.84 -2.15 -7.52
C LYS A 657 -57.31 -2.46 -6.11
N ALA A 658 -56.05 -2.86 -6.00
CA ALA A 658 -55.42 -3.15 -4.72
C ALA A 658 -55.32 -1.91 -3.81
N MET A 659 -55.11 -0.71 -4.37
CA MET A 659 -55.12 0.55 -3.60
C MET A 659 -56.54 0.92 -3.14
N ALA A 660 -57.55 0.75 -3.99
CA ALA A 660 -58.94 1.02 -3.64
C ALA A 660 -59.40 0.10 -2.50
N GLU A 661 -59.07 -1.18 -2.55
CA GLU A 661 -59.34 -2.13 -1.46
C GLU A 661 -58.56 -1.81 -0.18
N ALA A 662 -57.29 -1.43 -0.29
CA ALA A 662 -56.47 -1.04 0.85
C ALA A 662 -56.96 0.27 1.50
N SER A 663 -57.58 1.17 0.74
CA SER A 663 -58.14 2.42 1.24
C SER A 663 -59.44 2.23 2.03
N LYS A 664 -60.12 1.09 1.87
CA LYS A 664 -61.32 0.69 2.64
C LYS A 664 -60.99 0.17 4.05
N LYS A 665 -59.74 -0.20 4.33
CA LYS A 665 -59.32 -0.69 5.66
C LYS A 665 -58.72 0.46 6.48
N PRO A 666 -59.14 0.70 7.73
CA PRO A 666 -58.57 1.74 8.58
C PRO A 666 -57.10 1.41 8.88
N ARG A 667 -56.17 2.25 8.40
CA ARG A 667 -54.74 2.10 8.68
C ARG A 667 -54.38 2.83 9.95
N LYS A 668 -53.75 2.14 10.90
CA LYS A 668 -53.11 2.77 12.06
C LYS A 668 -51.94 3.63 11.55
N LYS A 669 -51.92 4.92 11.90
CA LYS A 669 -50.79 5.81 11.61
C LYS A 669 -49.55 5.27 12.32
N SER A 670 -48.43 5.11 11.61
CA SER A 670 -47.16 4.74 12.27
C SER A 670 -46.63 5.93 13.09
N GLY A 671 -45.96 5.66 14.21
CA GLY A 671 -45.43 6.72 15.09
C GLY A 671 -44.46 7.68 14.40
N PHE A 672 -43.72 7.20 13.39
CA PHE A 672 -42.84 8.03 12.57
C PHE A 672 -43.62 9.03 11.69
N MET A 673 -44.72 8.59 11.05
CA MET A 673 -45.59 9.47 10.27
C MET A 673 -46.24 10.55 11.14
N ALA A 674 -46.62 10.21 12.38
CA ALA A 674 -47.17 11.18 13.32
C ALA A 674 -46.13 12.24 13.74
N ARG A 675 -44.89 11.82 14.05
CA ARG A 675 -43.78 12.75 14.36
C ARG A 675 -43.43 13.67 13.18
N LEU A 676 -43.49 13.16 11.95
CA LEU A 676 -43.17 13.94 10.76
C LEU A 676 -44.29 14.97 10.45
N GLU A 677 -45.55 14.61 10.70
CA GLU A 677 -46.70 15.52 10.63
C GLU A 677 -46.59 16.64 11.69
N GLU A 678 -46.13 16.30 12.90
CA GLU A 678 -45.90 17.25 14.00
C GLU A 678 -44.76 18.23 13.69
N MET A 679 -43.62 17.74 13.18
CA MET A 679 -42.50 18.59 12.73
C MET A 679 -42.92 19.53 11.59
N GLN A 680 -43.72 19.05 10.62
CA GLN A 680 -44.24 19.91 9.55
C GLN A 680 -45.17 21.00 10.07
N ARG A 681 -46.01 20.70 11.08
CA ARG A 681 -46.87 21.71 11.73
C ARG A 681 -46.04 22.73 12.50
N GLN A 682 -44.96 22.32 13.16
CA GLN A 682 -44.03 23.23 13.83
C GLN A 682 -43.31 24.16 12.84
N GLN A 683 -42.81 23.63 11.71
CA GLN A 683 -42.26 24.46 10.63
C GLN A 683 -43.30 25.45 10.06
N GLN A 684 -44.56 25.04 9.92
CA GLN A 684 -45.65 25.92 9.49
C GLN A 684 -45.92 27.06 10.47
N ALA A 685 -45.88 26.79 11.77
CA ALA A 685 -46.06 27.82 12.79
C ALA A 685 -44.92 28.85 12.74
N MET A 686 -43.66 28.39 12.67
CA MET A 686 -42.49 29.26 12.59
C MET A 686 -42.48 30.15 11.33
N LEU A 687 -42.82 29.59 10.15
CA LEU A 687 -42.87 30.38 8.92
C LEU A 687 -43.98 31.44 8.95
N ARG A 688 -45.16 31.14 9.52
CA ARG A 688 -46.23 32.12 9.68
C ARG A 688 -45.84 33.23 10.67
N GLU A 689 -45.08 32.91 11.72
CA GLU A 689 -44.56 33.91 12.65
C GLU A 689 -43.52 34.81 11.97
N GLN A 690 -42.59 34.26 11.19
CA GLN A 690 -41.63 35.04 10.40
C GLN A 690 -42.32 35.97 9.39
N GLN A 691 -43.34 35.47 8.67
CA GLN A 691 -44.11 36.30 7.74
C GLN A 691 -44.89 37.41 8.45
N LYS A 692 -45.47 37.12 9.63
CA LYS A 692 -46.13 38.13 10.47
C LYS A 692 -45.15 39.18 11.01
N GLN A 693 -43.91 38.79 11.33
CA GLN A 693 -42.87 39.71 11.75
C GLN A 693 -42.39 40.61 10.60
N GLN A 694 -42.20 40.06 9.39
CA GLN A 694 -41.86 40.84 8.19
C GLN A 694 -42.97 41.83 7.80
N GLN A 695 -44.24 41.43 7.87
CA GLN A 695 -45.37 42.34 7.61
C GLN A 695 -45.53 43.45 8.67
N ARG A 696 -45.07 43.22 9.91
CA ARG A 696 -45.03 44.25 10.97
C ARG A 696 -43.85 45.22 10.82
N GLY A 697 -42.75 44.79 10.19
CA GLY A 697 -41.58 45.63 9.93
C GLY A 697 -41.71 46.58 8.74
N GLY A 698 -42.55 46.27 7.74
CA GLY A 698 -42.77 47.09 6.54
C GLY A 698 -43.84 48.19 6.65
N LYS A 699 -44.35 48.46 7.86
CA LYS A 699 -45.32 49.54 8.15
C LYS A 699 -44.74 50.64 9.07
N ARG A 700 -43.42 50.83 9.04
CA ARG A 700 -42.75 51.95 9.71
C ARG A 700 -42.14 52.89 8.68
#